data_AF-A0A536NMZ8-F1
#
_entry.id   AF-A0A536NMZ8-F1
#
_cell.length_a   1.000
_cell.length_b   1.000
_cell.length_c   1.000
_cell.angle_alpha   90.00
_cell.angle_beta   90.00
_cell.angle_gamma   90.00
#
_symmetry.space_group_name_H-M   'P 1'
#
loop_
_entity.id
_entity.type
_entity.pdbx_description
1 polymer ?
#
loop_
_entity_poly.entity_id
_entity_poly.type
_entity_poly.pdbx_seq_one_letter_code
_entity_poly.pdbx_strand_id
1 'polypeptide(L)'
;MSIKSVDERRLREVALTPDEYKAIVEQLKRAPNEVELGMLGVLWSEHCSYKSSKALLRRLPSTGPAVIQGPGENAGAVSIGEGWAAVFKIESHNHPSAIEPYQGAATGVGGIIRDVIAMGARPIALLDSLRFGPLPESSRHFEGVVAGIGAYGNCIGIPTVGGEIYFEDCYANNPLVNAMCVGLVRTDQLMRARAEGTGNRLMLVGADTGRDGIHGASFASVELDEQSSERRPAVQVGNPFLEKCLLEACMDLSHTDAVVAIQDLGAAGLTSAVAECAGRVPDAGARIDVSLVPRREREMTPYDVMLSESQERMLVVVQRGREREVETIFHAWDLASAIIGEVTDDGQLTVVDGRDQVARLPVTLLTDGAPMRRLVGIAPDPPLGLDVDALPPLADAGATLLRLLASPNLSSRRGVFRRYDHMVGDATVVPPGGDAAVLRIKGTRLGLAMTTDCNARYCHLDPHLGAQLAVAEAARNIIATGARPLAVTDCLNLANPDRPEVYWELEETVAGLAYACRALDLPIVSGNVSLYNDSNGESAIYPTPVVGMVGVIDDYGRRLGAGLRAEGDFVLLIGSSHNDMGGSEYLKVEHGYVAGRPPALDLTREQAVNRLVLAAAENGFLHSAHDCAEGGMLVALAECCLLGGVGVRCPAIRPEPPLRLDAAFFGESPSRYIVSVP
;
A
#
# COMPACT_ATOMS: atom_id res chain seq x y z
N MET A 1 -22.18 10.98 38.13
CA MET A 1 -20.86 11.54 38.48
C MET A 1 -20.61 12.73 37.58
N SER A 2 -20.25 13.89 38.12
CA SER A 2 -19.90 15.06 37.30
C SER A 2 -18.67 14.72 36.46
N ILE A 3 -18.80 14.73 35.13
CA ILE A 3 -17.65 14.66 34.21
C ILE A 3 -16.82 15.89 34.55
N LYS A 4 -15.71 15.72 35.27
CA LYS A 4 -14.72 16.80 35.38
C LYS A 4 -14.34 17.17 33.95
N SER A 5 -14.48 18.43 33.58
CA SER A 5 -14.06 18.94 32.28
C SER A 5 -12.58 18.60 32.09
N VAL A 6 -12.28 17.66 31.19
CA VAL A 6 -10.91 17.49 30.71
C VAL A 6 -10.60 18.69 29.83
N ASP A 7 -9.37 19.19 29.94
CA ASP A 7 -8.87 20.26 29.10
C ASP A 7 -8.95 19.85 27.62
N GLU A 8 -9.69 20.62 26.81
CA GLU A 8 -9.83 20.38 25.37
C GLU A 8 -8.48 20.34 24.66
N ARG A 9 -7.49 21.10 25.16
CA ARG A 9 -6.13 21.06 24.63
C ARG A 9 -5.51 19.67 24.76
N ARG A 10 -5.71 19.03 25.91
CA ARG A 10 -5.17 17.68 26.18
C ARG A 10 -5.83 16.61 25.33
N LEU A 11 -7.12 16.75 25.04
CA LEU A 11 -7.83 15.82 24.14
C LEU A 11 -7.31 15.94 22.70
N ARG A 12 -7.02 17.16 22.23
CA ARG A 12 -6.42 17.38 20.90
C ARG A 12 -5.03 16.76 20.77
N GLU A 13 -4.21 16.82 21.82
CA GLU A 13 -2.87 16.21 21.82
C GLU A 13 -2.90 14.68 21.61
N VAL A 14 -3.97 14.00 22.04
CA VAL A 14 -4.17 12.56 21.84
C VAL A 14 -5.17 12.23 20.73
N ALA A 15 -5.52 13.19 19.87
CA ALA A 15 -6.48 13.06 18.77
C ALA A 15 -7.86 12.50 19.17
N LEU A 16 -8.37 12.88 20.35
CA LEU A 16 -9.71 12.54 20.82
C LEU A 16 -10.65 13.75 20.77
N THR A 17 -11.90 13.50 20.40
CA THR A 17 -13.00 14.45 20.53
C THR A 17 -13.64 14.40 21.93
N PRO A 18 -14.35 15.45 22.36
CA PRO A 18 -15.10 15.43 23.62
C PRO A 18 -16.13 14.30 23.70
N ASP A 19 -16.77 13.95 22.58
CA ASP A 19 -17.75 12.86 22.50
C ASP A 19 -17.09 11.48 22.62
N GLU A 20 -15.92 11.28 22.01
CA GLU A 20 -15.14 10.05 22.20
C GLU A 20 -14.65 9.91 23.64
N TYR A 21 -14.17 10.99 24.25
CA TYR A 21 -13.80 10.98 25.66
C TYR A 21 -14.99 10.61 26.56
N LYS A 22 -16.17 11.17 26.27
CA LYS A 22 -17.40 10.82 26.99
C LYS A 22 -17.74 9.33 26.82
N ALA A 23 -17.65 8.80 25.60
CA ALA A 23 -17.87 7.38 25.33
C ALA A 23 -16.87 6.48 26.08
N ILE A 24 -15.59 6.89 26.15
CA ILE A 24 -14.56 6.20 26.96
C ILE A 24 -14.97 6.15 28.43
N VAL A 25 -15.36 7.28 29.02
CA VAL A 25 -15.74 7.36 30.44
C VAL A 25 -16.99 6.53 30.73
N GLU A 26 -17.95 6.50 29.80
CA GLU A 26 -19.17 5.68 29.91
C GLU A 26 -18.85 4.19 29.86
N GLN A 27 -17.98 3.76 28.94
CA GLN A 27 -17.57 2.36 28.81
C GLN A 27 -16.68 1.90 29.99
N LEU A 28 -15.74 2.74 30.44
CA LEU A 28 -14.88 2.44 31.59
C LEU A 28 -15.59 2.60 32.94
N LYS A 29 -16.69 3.36 33.00
CA LYS A 29 -17.39 3.76 34.23
C LYS A 29 -16.50 4.56 35.20
N ARG A 30 -15.40 5.13 34.70
CA ARG A 30 -14.45 5.99 35.42
C ARG A 30 -13.67 6.84 34.41
N ALA A 31 -12.99 7.89 34.88
CA ALA A 31 -12.03 8.60 34.06
C ALA A 31 -10.79 7.71 33.80
N PRO A 32 -10.25 7.69 32.56
CA PRO A 32 -8.94 7.09 32.29
C PRO A 32 -7.84 7.91 32.96
N ASN A 33 -6.76 7.26 33.37
CA ASN A 33 -5.54 7.95 33.77
C ASN A 33 -4.74 8.42 32.53
N GLU A 34 -3.58 9.04 32.74
CA GLU A 34 -2.76 9.58 31.65
C GLU A 34 -2.28 8.55 30.63
N VAL A 35 -1.78 7.39 31.10
CA VAL A 35 -1.31 6.30 30.23
C VAL A 35 -2.48 5.71 29.46
N GLU A 36 -3.59 5.47 30.14
CA GLU A 36 -4.81 4.93 29.54
C GLU A 36 -5.42 5.87 28.50
N LEU A 37 -5.39 7.18 28.75
CA LEU A 37 -5.89 8.18 27.82
C LEU A 37 -5.02 8.25 26.55
N GLY A 38 -3.69 8.15 26.69
CA GLY A 38 -2.79 8.08 25.54
C GLY A 38 -3.00 6.81 24.72
N MET A 39 -3.08 5.65 25.39
CA MET A 39 -3.33 4.36 24.75
C MET A 39 -4.66 4.34 23.97
N LEU A 40 -5.73 4.86 24.58
CA LEU A 40 -7.03 4.95 23.92
C LEU A 40 -7.02 5.99 22.79
N GLY A 41 -6.39 7.14 23.01
CA GLY A 41 -6.34 8.20 22.00
C GLY A 41 -5.64 7.77 20.72
N VAL A 42 -4.50 7.10 20.84
CA VAL A 42 -3.76 6.61 19.67
C VAL A 42 -4.53 5.50 18.94
N LEU A 43 -5.16 4.56 19.66
CA LEU A 43 -5.89 3.45 19.04
C LEU A 43 -7.26 3.87 18.48
N TRP A 44 -7.86 4.93 19.01
CA TRP A 44 -9.10 5.52 18.49
C TRP A 44 -8.86 6.63 17.45
N SER A 45 -7.60 6.91 17.11
CA SER A 45 -7.23 7.77 15.98
C SER A 45 -7.79 7.20 14.66
N GLU A 46 -7.93 8.04 13.63
CA GLU A 46 -8.42 7.56 12.33
C GLU A 46 -7.47 6.50 11.74
N HIS A 47 -6.16 6.73 11.87
CA HIS A 47 -5.11 5.84 11.37
C HIS A 47 -5.21 4.41 11.91
N CYS A 48 -5.49 4.23 13.20
CA CYS A 48 -5.58 2.90 13.81
C CYS A 48 -7.00 2.30 13.75
N SER A 49 -8.04 3.11 13.97
CA SER A 49 -9.41 2.60 14.13
C SER A 49 -10.19 2.48 12.82
N TYR A 50 -9.77 3.21 11.78
CA TYR A 50 -10.50 3.33 10.51
C TYR A 50 -11.95 3.77 10.70
N LYS A 51 -12.25 4.55 11.75
CA LYS A 51 -13.62 4.84 12.21
C LYS A 51 -14.51 5.51 11.16
N SER A 52 -13.94 6.17 10.16
CA SER A 52 -14.65 6.79 9.03
C SER A 52 -14.83 5.85 7.83
N SER A 53 -13.91 4.91 7.62
CA SER A 53 -13.85 4.05 6.42
C SER A 53 -14.28 2.59 6.66
N LYS A 54 -14.16 2.06 7.89
CA LYS A 54 -14.43 0.65 8.26
C LYS A 54 -15.81 0.15 7.82
N ALA A 55 -16.83 1.02 7.81
CA ALA A 55 -18.16 0.68 7.28
C ALA A 55 -18.13 0.38 5.78
N LEU A 56 -17.42 1.21 5.01
CA LEU A 56 -17.33 1.14 3.56
C LEU A 56 -16.47 -0.05 3.14
N LEU A 57 -15.34 -0.28 3.81
CA LEU A 57 -14.41 -1.37 3.51
C LEU A 57 -15.05 -2.76 3.60
N ARG A 58 -16.09 -2.94 4.45
CA ARG A 58 -16.87 -4.19 4.52
C ARG A 58 -17.61 -4.54 3.21
N ARG A 59 -17.73 -3.62 2.26
CA ARG A 59 -18.35 -3.82 0.94
C ARG A 59 -17.39 -4.47 -0.07
N LEU A 60 -16.09 -4.47 0.22
CA LEU A 60 -15.06 -5.03 -0.65
C LEU A 60 -15.13 -6.57 -0.67
N PRO A 61 -15.00 -7.22 -1.84
CA PRO A 61 -14.98 -8.67 -1.91
C PRO A 61 -13.64 -9.21 -1.39
N SER A 62 -13.65 -9.98 -0.30
CA SER A 62 -12.42 -10.48 0.36
C SER A 62 -12.25 -12.01 0.34
N THR A 63 -13.18 -12.71 -0.31
CA THR A 63 -13.18 -14.17 -0.42
C THR A 63 -12.92 -14.61 -1.85
N GLY A 64 -12.09 -15.63 -2.04
CA GLY A 64 -11.85 -16.23 -3.34
C GLY A 64 -11.12 -17.56 -3.20
N PRO A 65 -11.04 -18.37 -4.27
CA PRO A 65 -10.51 -19.73 -4.21
C PRO A 65 -9.03 -19.80 -3.82
N ALA A 66 -8.26 -18.77 -4.15
CA ALA A 66 -6.84 -18.68 -3.81
C ALA A 66 -6.59 -18.06 -2.42
N VAL A 67 -7.59 -17.46 -1.77
CA VAL A 67 -7.38 -16.72 -0.51
C VAL A 67 -7.14 -17.69 0.65
N ILE A 68 -5.96 -17.59 1.26
CA ILE A 68 -5.61 -18.32 2.49
C ILE A 68 -5.91 -17.43 3.71
N GLN A 69 -5.58 -16.15 3.60
CA GLN A 69 -5.82 -15.14 4.63
C GLN A 69 -6.30 -13.84 3.96
N GLY A 70 -7.51 -13.41 4.31
CA GLY A 70 -8.05 -12.10 3.92
C GLY A 70 -7.75 -11.03 4.98
N PRO A 71 -8.47 -9.89 4.94
CA PRO A 71 -8.24 -8.77 5.87
C PRO A 71 -8.40 -9.18 7.35
N GLY A 72 -7.54 -8.63 8.22
CA GLY A 72 -7.60 -8.82 9.69
C GLY A 72 -6.30 -9.31 10.34
N GLU A 73 -5.35 -9.80 9.55
CA GLU A 73 -3.95 -10.02 9.95
C GLU A 73 -3.07 -8.90 9.35
N ASN A 74 -1.77 -8.89 9.64
CA ASN A 74 -0.87 -7.81 9.22
C ASN A 74 -0.71 -7.72 7.71
N ALA A 75 -0.88 -8.83 6.97
CA ALA A 75 -0.91 -8.84 5.52
C ALA A 75 -1.87 -9.93 4.98
N GLY A 76 -2.27 -9.80 3.72
CA GLY A 76 -3.10 -10.78 3.03
C GLY A 76 -2.27 -11.92 2.45
N ALA A 77 -2.84 -13.11 2.33
CA ALA A 77 -2.14 -14.28 1.78
C ALA A 77 -2.98 -15.06 0.77
N VAL A 78 -2.37 -15.42 -0.36
CA VAL A 78 -2.98 -16.25 -1.41
C VAL A 78 -2.10 -17.43 -1.79
N SER A 79 -2.73 -18.57 -2.08
CA SER A 79 -2.07 -19.74 -2.64
C SER A 79 -1.64 -19.45 -4.07
N ILE A 80 -0.38 -19.75 -4.38
CA ILE A 80 0.18 -19.65 -5.74
C ILE A 80 0.47 -21.03 -6.35
N GLY A 81 0.06 -22.11 -5.68
CA GLY A 81 0.29 -23.48 -6.13
C GLY A 81 1.51 -24.14 -5.51
N GLU A 82 1.66 -25.46 -5.70
CA GLU A 82 2.78 -26.28 -5.21
C GLU A 82 3.11 -26.14 -3.70
N GLY A 83 2.10 -25.80 -2.89
CA GLY A 83 2.26 -25.58 -1.43
C GLY A 83 2.92 -24.26 -1.06
N TRP A 84 2.97 -23.29 -1.99
CA TRP A 84 3.44 -21.94 -1.75
C TRP A 84 2.30 -20.94 -1.61
N ALA A 85 2.53 -19.92 -0.80
CA ALA A 85 1.68 -18.75 -0.65
C ALA A 85 2.48 -17.46 -0.90
N ALA A 86 1.83 -16.50 -1.55
CA ALA A 86 2.28 -15.12 -1.61
C ALA A 86 1.58 -14.32 -0.50
N VAL A 87 2.36 -13.62 0.31
CA VAL A 87 1.90 -12.71 1.35
C VAL A 87 2.22 -11.30 0.92
N PHE A 88 1.25 -10.39 0.93
CA PHE A 88 1.49 -9.03 0.46
C PHE A 88 0.53 -8.03 1.08
N LYS A 89 0.97 -6.77 1.12
CA LYS A 89 0.22 -5.60 1.55
C LYS A 89 0.85 -4.36 0.95
N ILE A 90 0.06 -3.30 0.83
CA ILE A 90 0.52 -1.94 0.53
C ILE A 90 0.15 -1.01 1.69
N GLU A 91 1.07 -0.13 2.06
CA GLU A 91 0.89 0.90 3.08
C GLU A 91 1.29 2.27 2.57
N SER A 92 0.89 3.31 3.31
CA SER A 92 1.22 4.71 3.02
C SER A 92 2.08 5.32 4.13
N HIS A 93 3.00 6.21 3.76
CA HIS A 93 3.77 7.02 4.71
C HIS A 93 3.81 8.50 4.28
N ASN A 94 2.63 9.04 3.97
CA ASN A 94 2.44 10.34 3.32
C ASN A 94 2.89 11.52 4.19
N HIS A 95 2.24 11.76 5.34
CA HIS A 95 2.55 12.90 6.21
C HIS A 95 4.01 12.93 6.68
N PRO A 96 4.63 11.82 7.13
CA PRO A 96 6.05 11.82 7.47
C PRO A 96 6.94 12.19 6.27
N SER A 97 6.64 11.66 5.08
CA SER A 97 7.39 11.95 3.85
C SER A 97 7.20 13.38 3.33
N ALA A 98 6.07 14.02 3.63
CA ALA A 98 5.86 15.43 3.34
C ALA A 98 6.82 16.33 4.15
N ILE A 99 7.11 15.95 5.41
CA ILE A 99 7.97 16.71 6.33
C ILE A 99 9.46 16.37 6.13
N GLU A 100 9.79 15.08 6.18
CA GLU A 100 11.13 14.52 6.00
C GLU A 100 11.03 13.39 4.95
N PRO A 101 11.27 13.72 3.66
CA PRO A 101 11.08 12.79 2.55
C PRO A 101 11.92 11.51 2.61
N TYR A 102 13.18 11.60 3.06
CA TYR A 102 14.09 10.47 3.05
C TYR A 102 13.72 9.48 4.15
N GLN A 103 13.58 9.99 5.38
CA GLN A 103 13.28 9.17 6.54
C GLN A 103 11.85 8.65 6.49
N GLY A 104 10.89 9.51 6.11
CA GLY A 104 9.50 9.10 5.94
C GLY A 104 9.35 7.94 4.95
N ALA A 105 10.03 7.99 3.81
CA ALA A 105 9.97 6.91 2.85
C ALA A 105 10.71 5.65 3.33
N ALA A 106 11.89 5.81 3.93
CA ALA A 106 12.69 4.70 4.45
C ALA A 106 11.96 3.91 5.54
N THR A 107 11.33 4.58 6.51
CA THR A 107 10.56 3.91 7.57
C THR A 107 9.26 3.31 7.04
N GLY A 108 8.66 3.91 6.00
CA GLY A 108 7.52 3.30 5.30
C GLY A 108 7.90 1.96 4.66
N VAL A 109 9.08 1.85 4.06
CA VAL A 109 9.61 0.59 3.54
C VAL A 109 9.87 -0.43 4.67
N GLY A 110 10.50 -0.02 5.78
CA GLY A 110 10.72 -0.92 6.92
C GLY A 110 9.41 -1.44 7.53
N GLY A 111 8.41 -0.57 7.69
CA GLY A 111 7.08 -0.94 8.19
C GLY A 111 6.43 -2.07 7.38
N ILE A 112 6.32 -1.87 6.06
CA ILE A 112 5.65 -2.85 5.19
C ILE A 112 6.41 -4.19 5.08
N ILE A 113 7.73 -4.16 5.25
CA ILE A 113 8.55 -5.38 5.34
C ILE A 113 8.20 -6.16 6.60
N ARG A 114 8.07 -5.47 7.74
CA ARG A 114 7.74 -6.11 9.03
C ARG A 114 6.34 -6.75 9.04
N ASP A 115 5.36 -6.14 8.37
CA ASP A 115 4.04 -6.76 8.18
C ASP A 115 4.15 -8.15 7.54
N VAL A 116 4.98 -8.27 6.49
CA VAL A 116 5.19 -9.54 5.77
C VAL A 116 5.98 -10.53 6.62
N ILE A 117 7.00 -10.06 7.35
CA ILE A 117 7.77 -10.89 8.30
C ILE A 117 6.86 -11.47 9.39
N ALA A 118 5.91 -10.69 9.91
CA ALA A 118 5.00 -11.13 10.97
C ALA A 118 4.10 -12.32 10.55
N MET A 119 3.84 -12.45 9.24
CA MET A 119 3.13 -13.60 8.67
C MET A 119 4.03 -14.83 8.47
N GLY A 120 5.29 -14.78 8.89
CA GLY A 120 6.29 -15.82 8.67
C GLY A 120 6.78 -15.91 7.22
N ALA A 121 6.44 -14.92 6.39
CA ALA A 121 6.83 -14.89 4.98
C ALA A 121 8.14 -14.15 4.80
N ARG A 122 9.00 -14.66 3.91
CA ARG A 122 10.23 -13.98 3.52
C ARG A 122 9.89 -12.93 2.45
N PRO A 123 10.08 -11.63 2.71
CA PRO A 123 10.01 -10.59 1.70
C PRO A 123 10.93 -10.90 0.50
N ILE A 124 10.40 -10.79 -0.71
CA ILE A 124 11.12 -11.04 -1.95
C ILE A 124 11.11 -9.87 -2.93
N ALA A 125 10.18 -8.91 -2.74
CA ALA A 125 10.04 -7.77 -3.62
C ALA A 125 9.33 -6.60 -2.92
N LEU A 126 9.69 -5.40 -3.36
CA LEU A 126 9.03 -4.13 -3.04
C LEU A 126 8.50 -3.49 -4.33
N LEU A 127 7.43 -2.73 -4.19
CA LEU A 127 6.95 -1.80 -5.22
C LEU A 127 6.60 -0.46 -4.57
N ASP A 128 6.81 0.64 -5.28
CA ASP A 128 6.53 1.99 -4.80
C ASP A 128 5.52 2.72 -5.71
N SER A 129 4.41 3.18 -5.14
CA SER A 129 3.46 4.06 -5.81
C SER A 129 3.59 5.46 -5.23
N LEU A 130 4.08 6.38 -6.06
CA LEU A 130 4.49 7.72 -5.65
C LEU A 130 3.70 8.81 -6.36
N ARG A 131 3.32 9.87 -5.65
CA ARG A 131 2.67 11.06 -6.23
C ARG A 131 3.33 12.33 -5.70
N PHE A 132 3.68 13.25 -6.61
CA PHE A 132 4.33 14.51 -6.28
C PHE A 132 3.72 15.69 -7.03
N GLY A 133 3.98 16.91 -6.56
CA GLY A 133 3.76 18.11 -7.38
C GLY A 133 4.69 18.15 -8.60
N PRO A 134 4.51 19.12 -9.51
CA PRO A 134 5.38 19.29 -10.68
C PRO A 134 6.87 19.41 -10.33
N LEU A 135 7.71 18.99 -11.27
CA LEU A 135 9.15 19.23 -11.25
C LEU A 135 9.47 20.50 -12.05
N PRO A 136 10.46 21.31 -11.61
CA PRO A 136 11.44 21.03 -10.56
C PRO A 136 11.01 21.41 -9.13
N GLU A 137 9.84 22.01 -8.92
CA GLU A 137 9.40 22.54 -7.62
C GLU A 137 9.37 21.47 -6.53
N SER A 138 8.94 20.25 -6.88
CA SER A 138 8.84 19.11 -5.95
C SER A 138 10.09 18.23 -5.92
N SER A 139 11.23 18.69 -6.47
CA SER A 139 12.46 17.88 -6.56
C SER A 139 12.97 17.41 -5.19
N ARG A 140 12.77 18.21 -4.13
CA ARG A 140 13.16 17.83 -2.77
C ARG A 140 12.41 16.59 -2.30
N HIS A 141 11.09 16.55 -2.48
CA HIS A 141 10.27 15.39 -2.11
C HIS A 141 10.61 14.20 -2.99
N PHE A 142 10.63 14.39 -4.31
CA PHE A 142 10.94 13.32 -5.26
C PHE A 142 12.31 12.67 -5.00
N GLU A 143 13.39 13.46 -4.95
CA GLU A 143 14.74 12.91 -4.75
C GLU A 143 14.93 12.33 -3.35
N GLY A 144 14.34 12.95 -2.32
CA GLY A 144 14.42 12.46 -0.95
C GLY A 144 13.71 11.11 -0.76
N VAL A 145 12.48 10.98 -1.26
CA VAL A 145 11.70 9.73 -1.19
C VAL A 145 12.41 8.60 -1.94
N VAL A 146 12.80 8.83 -3.20
CA VAL A 146 13.51 7.82 -4.01
C VAL A 146 14.82 7.42 -3.33
N ALA A 147 15.57 8.37 -2.75
CA ALA A 147 16.78 8.04 -2.01
C ALA A 147 16.50 7.22 -0.74
N GLY A 148 15.44 7.53 0.00
CA GLY A 148 15.03 6.80 1.21
C GLY A 148 14.61 5.35 0.92
N ILE A 149 13.75 5.15 -0.08
CA ILE A 149 13.31 3.82 -0.53
C ILE A 149 14.50 2.99 -0.97
N GLY A 150 15.33 3.55 -1.86
CA GLY A 150 16.52 2.88 -2.36
C GLY A 150 17.49 2.53 -1.24
N ALA A 151 17.74 3.45 -0.31
CA ALA A 151 18.65 3.19 0.81
C ALA A 151 18.17 2.03 1.69
N TYR A 152 16.90 2.01 2.08
CA TYR A 152 16.37 0.97 2.96
C TYR A 152 16.34 -0.40 2.26
N GLY A 153 15.69 -0.48 1.08
CA GLY A 153 15.55 -1.72 0.30
C GLY A 153 16.91 -2.34 -0.10
N ASN A 154 17.86 -1.50 -0.53
CA ASN A 154 19.20 -1.98 -0.90
C ASN A 154 19.98 -2.51 0.30
N CYS A 155 19.89 -1.86 1.46
CA CYS A 155 20.64 -2.28 2.66
C CYS A 155 20.12 -3.59 3.24
N ILE A 156 18.79 -3.78 3.27
CA ILE A 156 18.18 -5.03 3.74
C ILE A 156 18.27 -6.16 2.70
N GLY A 157 18.53 -5.79 1.44
CA GLY A 157 18.68 -6.75 0.33
C GLY A 157 17.33 -7.29 -0.14
N ILE A 158 16.32 -6.43 -0.24
CA ILE A 158 15.02 -6.74 -0.85
C ILE A 158 14.86 -5.82 -2.07
N PRO A 159 14.71 -6.38 -3.28
CA PRO A 159 14.68 -5.58 -4.50
C PRO A 159 13.37 -4.78 -4.63
N THR A 160 13.46 -3.54 -5.11
CA THR A 160 12.29 -2.77 -5.58
C THR A 160 12.13 -3.02 -7.08
N VAL A 161 11.11 -3.78 -7.45
CA VAL A 161 11.01 -4.42 -8.78
C VAL A 161 9.98 -3.77 -9.70
N GLY A 162 9.15 -2.87 -9.18
CA GLY A 162 8.10 -2.19 -9.92
C GLY A 162 7.57 -1.02 -9.11
N GLY A 163 6.58 -0.32 -9.66
CA GLY A 163 6.04 0.88 -9.05
C GLY A 163 5.50 1.84 -10.11
N GLU A 164 4.87 2.92 -9.66
CA GLU A 164 4.31 3.97 -10.50
C GLU A 164 4.62 5.36 -9.91
N ILE A 165 4.79 6.36 -10.76
CA ILE A 165 5.10 7.73 -10.35
C ILE A 165 4.29 8.70 -11.21
N TYR A 166 3.50 9.55 -10.56
CA TYR A 166 2.80 10.65 -11.23
C TYR A 166 3.13 12.00 -10.59
N PHE A 167 3.03 13.03 -11.42
CA PHE A 167 3.21 14.42 -11.10
C PHE A 167 1.93 15.20 -11.41
N GLU A 168 1.36 15.84 -10.40
CA GLU A 168 0.15 16.68 -10.54
C GLU A 168 0.11 17.77 -9.46
N ASP A 169 -0.46 18.93 -9.79
CA ASP A 169 -0.43 20.13 -8.93
C ASP A 169 -0.97 19.89 -7.52
N CYS A 170 -1.99 19.03 -7.37
CA CYS A 170 -2.64 18.75 -6.09
C CYS A 170 -1.76 18.02 -5.06
N TYR A 171 -0.65 17.40 -5.48
CA TYR A 171 0.27 16.67 -4.60
C TYR A 171 1.49 17.50 -4.16
N ALA A 172 1.56 18.79 -4.52
CA ALA A 172 2.71 19.63 -4.20
C ALA A 172 3.01 19.75 -2.69
N ASN A 173 1.94 19.87 -1.88
CA ASN A 173 2.06 19.98 -0.42
C ASN A 173 1.85 18.64 0.29
N ASN A 174 1.10 17.73 -0.33
CA ASN A 174 0.73 16.42 0.20
C ASN A 174 1.22 15.33 -0.78
N PRO A 175 2.52 15.03 -0.84
CA PRO A 175 3.02 13.93 -1.64
C PRO A 175 2.50 12.59 -1.09
N LEU A 176 2.23 11.65 -1.98
CA LEU A 176 1.85 10.28 -1.59
C LEU A 176 3.04 9.35 -1.76
N VAL A 177 3.31 8.57 -0.72
CA VAL A 177 4.42 7.62 -0.66
C VAL A 177 3.86 6.31 -0.16
N ASN A 178 3.57 5.41 -1.10
CA ASN A 178 2.96 4.14 -0.82
C ASN A 178 3.95 3.03 -1.16
N ALA A 179 4.21 2.14 -0.21
CA ALA A 179 5.13 1.01 -0.37
C ALA A 179 4.36 -0.30 -0.26
N MET A 180 4.54 -1.17 -1.24
CA MET A 180 4.01 -2.53 -1.27
C MET A 180 5.15 -3.51 -1.02
N CYS A 181 4.92 -4.51 -0.18
CA CYS A 181 5.84 -5.63 -0.02
C CYS A 181 5.15 -6.94 -0.41
N VAL A 182 5.92 -7.80 -1.09
CA VAL A 182 5.51 -9.16 -1.44
C VAL A 182 6.52 -10.13 -0.85
N GLY A 183 6.02 -11.10 -0.09
CA GLY A 183 6.79 -12.20 0.49
C GLY A 183 6.28 -13.57 0.09
N LEU A 184 7.12 -14.57 0.31
CA LEU A 184 6.83 -15.98 0.04
C LEU A 184 6.93 -16.81 1.32
N VAL A 185 6.00 -17.75 1.46
CA VAL A 185 6.00 -18.73 2.54
C VAL A 185 5.42 -20.05 2.05
N ARG A 186 5.78 -21.14 2.72
CA ARG A 186 5.09 -22.41 2.55
C ARG A 186 3.72 -22.32 3.23
N THR A 187 2.69 -22.88 2.61
CA THR A 187 1.31 -22.75 3.11
C THR A 187 1.13 -23.30 4.53
N ASP A 188 1.92 -24.30 4.92
CA ASP A 188 1.93 -24.93 6.25
C ASP A 188 2.82 -24.19 7.28
N GLN A 189 3.54 -23.15 6.88
CA GLN A 189 4.40 -22.32 7.72
C GLN A 189 3.87 -20.89 7.91
N LEU A 190 2.71 -20.57 7.34
CA LEU A 190 2.08 -19.27 7.49
C LEU A 190 1.75 -19.02 8.97
N MET A 191 2.30 -17.95 9.53
CA MET A 191 2.04 -17.54 10.90
C MET A 191 0.80 -16.65 10.99
N ARG A 192 0.19 -16.64 12.17
CA ARG A 192 -0.94 -15.78 12.52
C ARG A 192 -0.64 -15.06 13.81
N ALA A 193 -1.17 -13.87 13.98
CA ALA A 193 -0.83 -13.04 15.12
C ALA A 193 -1.84 -13.15 16.26
N ARG A 194 -2.06 -14.39 16.76
CA ARG A 194 -3.02 -14.73 17.82
C ARG A 194 -2.32 -15.07 19.13
N ALA A 195 -2.56 -14.33 20.20
CA ALA A 195 -2.00 -14.60 21.53
C ALA A 195 -2.72 -15.77 22.25
N GLU A 196 -2.67 -16.97 21.68
CA GLU A 196 -3.29 -18.15 22.28
C GLU A 196 -2.44 -18.71 23.43
N GLY A 197 -3.12 -19.25 24.46
CA GLY A 197 -2.48 -19.94 25.59
C GLY A 197 -2.09 -19.03 26.76
N THR A 198 -2.90 -19.05 27.82
CA THR A 198 -2.65 -18.33 29.08
C THR A 198 -1.27 -18.67 29.66
N GLY A 199 -0.52 -17.64 30.04
CA GLY A 199 0.81 -17.76 30.62
C GLY A 199 1.95 -17.88 29.60
N ASN A 200 1.65 -17.90 28.30
CA ASN A 200 2.67 -17.70 27.26
C ASN A 200 3.31 -16.32 27.41
N ARG A 201 4.58 -16.21 27.03
CA ARG A 201 5.38 -15.02 27.29
C ARG A 201 5.31 -14.03 26.14
N LEU A 202 5.25 -12.75 26.50
CA LEU A 202 5.38 -11.65 25.56
C LEU A 202 6.85 -11.23 25.54
N MET A 203 7.52 -11.45 24.40
CA MET A 203 8.91 -11.11 24.18
C MET A 203 9.00 -9.95 23.20
N LEU A 204 9.65 -8.86 23.58
CA LEU A 204 10.03 -7.79 22.67
C LEU A 204 11.41 -8.09 22.09
N VAL A 205 11.54 -7.99 20.77
CA VAL A 205 12.78 -8.29 20.05
C VAL A 205 13.12 -7.17 19.07
N GLY A 206 14.40 -6.99 18.78
CA GLY A 206 14.89 -5.96 17.88
C GLY A 206 15.47 -4.74 18.61
N ALA A 207 15.14 -3.54 18.14
CA ALA A 207 15.71 -2.30 18.66
C ALA A 207 15.25 -1.94 20.09
N ASP A 208 16.08 -1.16 20.78
CA ASP A 208 15.71 -0.52 22.04
C ASP A 208 14.63 0.55 21.84
N THR A 209 13.74 0.69 22.82
CA THR A 209 12.66 1.68 22.78
C THR A 209 13.18 3.08 23.12
N GLY A 210 12.89 4.07 22.28
CA GLY A 210 13.20 5.50 22.47
C GLY A 210 11.95 6.40 22.38
N ARG A 211 12.10 7.72 22.45
CA ARG A 211 10.99 8.69 22.32
C ARG A 211 10.68 9.01 20.84
N ASP A 212 10.57 7.97 20.02
CA ASP A 212 10.33 8.11 18.59
C ASP A 212 8.85 8.11 18.27
N GLY A 213 8.41 9.04 17.42
CA GLY A 213 7.07 9.06 16.85
C GLY A 213 5.93 9.02 17.86
N ILE A 214 6.16 9.44 19.12
CA ILE A 214 5.07 9.54 20.09
C ILE A 214 4.07 10.56 19.54
N HIS A 215 2.81 10.15 19.36
CA HIS A 215 1.76 10.88 18.63
C HIS A 215 1.84 10.85 17.09
N GLY A 216 2.63 9.96 16.49
CA GLY A 216 2.76 9.79 15.04
C GLY A 216 1.44 9.40 14.37
N ALA A 217 0.76 8.37 14.87
CA ALA A 217 -0.56 7.97 14.36
C ALA A 217 -1.64 9.06 14.51
N SER A 218 -1.61 9.79 15.64
CA SER A 218 -2.48 10.95 15.87
C SER A 218 -2.18 12.08 14.87
N PHE A 219 -0.92 12.27 14.52
CA PHE A 219 -0.48 13.26 13.53
C PHE A 219 -0.91 12.89 12.10
N ALA A 220 -0.87 11.62 11.71
CA ALA A 220 -1.39 11.14 10.43
C ALA A 220 -2.94 11.21 10.33
N SER A 221 -3.63 11.58 11.41
CA SER A 221 -5.08 11.72 11.49
C SER A 221 -5.56 13.17 11.47
N VAL A 222 -4.67 14.13 11.17
CA VAL A 222 -4.98 15.57 11.07
C VAL A 222 -4.36 16.18 9.81
N GLU A 223 -4.90 17.32 9.35
CA GLU A 223 -4.40 18.05 8.19
C GLU A 223 -3.01 18.66 8.47
N LEU A 224 -2.20 18.85 7.41
CA LEU A 224 -0.90 19.51 7.52
C LEU A 224 -1.05 21.04 7.57
N ASP A 225 -0.21 21.69 8.36
CA ASP A 225 -0.18 23.15 8.55
C ASP A 225 1.25 23.73 8.54
N GLU A 226 1.39 25.06 8.58
CA GLU A 226 2.69 25.74 8.60
C GLU A 226 3.58 25.31 9.80
N GLN A 227 2.97 24.95 10.93
CA GLN A 227 3.64 24.53 12.17
C GLN A 227 4.09 23.06 12.13
N SER A 228 3.60 22.26 11.17
CA SER A 228 3.95 20.85 11.03
C SER A 228 5.45 20.65 10.77
N SER A 229 6.12 21.66 10.21
CA SER A 229 7.58 21.67 10.04
C SER A 229 8.37 21.64 11.36
N GLU A 230 7.81 22.14 12.46
CA GLU A 230 8.42 22.10 13.80
C GLU A 230 8.45 20.68 14.38
N ARG A 231 7.67 19.76 13.80
CA ARG A 231 7.57 18.34 14.21
C ARG A 231 8.57 17.42 13.50
N ARG A 232 9.48 17.95 12.67
CA ARG A 232 10.59 17.20 12.05
C ARG A 232 11.33 16.25 13.01
N PRO A 233 11.66 16.64 14.25
CA PRO A 233 12.36 15.74 15.19
C PRO A 233 11.56 14.49 15.58
N ALA A 234 10.24 14.48 15.35
CA ALA A 234 9.38 13.34 15.64
C ALA A 234 9.36 12.31 14.50
N VAL A 235 9.90 12.63 13.31
CA VAL A 235 10.02 11.66 12.22
C VAL A 235 11.09 10.64 12.59
N GLN A 236 10.69 9.38 12.59
CA GLN A 236 11.53 8.25 12.95
C GLN A 236 12.69 8.09 11.97
N VAL A 237 13.79 7.50 12.43
CA VAL A 237 14.91 7.10 11.58
C VAL A 237 14.98 5.58 11.59
N GLY A 238 14.92 4.98 10.41
CA GLY A 238 15.02 3.53 10.27
C GLY A 238 16.46 3.03 10.23
N ASN A 239 16.66 1.79 10.70
CA ASN A 239 17.93 1.06 10.67
C ASN A 239 17.79 -0.25 9.87
N PRO A 240 17.96 -0.22 8.53
CA PRO A 240 17.77 -1.39 7.69
C PRO A 240 18.77 -2.54 7.97
N PHE A 241 19.93 -2.24 8.55
CA PHE A 241 20.90 -3.26 8.93
C PHE A 241 20.42 -4.08 10.12
N LEU A 242 19.82 -3.43 11.11
CA LEU A 242 19.20 -4.12 12.24
C LEU A 242 17.97 -4.90 11.78
N GLU A 243 17.15 -4.31 10.91
CA GLU A 243 15.98 -5.00 10.35
C GLU A 243 16.38 -6.23 9.54
N LYS A 244 17.53 -6.21 8.85
CA LYS A 244 18.07 -7.41 8.19
C LYS A 244 18.33 -8.54 9.17
N CYS A 245 18.99 -8.27 10.30
CA CYS A 245 19.18 -9.27 11.34
C CYS A 245 17.83 -9.77 11.87
N LEU A 246 16.89 -8.86 12.11
CA LEU A 246 15.56 -9.16 12.62
C LEU A 246 14.77 -10.07 11.68
N LEU A 247 14.81 -9.78 10.38
CA LEU A 247 14.25 -10.59 9.32
C LEU A 247 14.83 -12.01 9.35
N GLU A 248 16.15 -12.17 9.33
CA GLU A 248 16.74 -13.52 9.34
C GLU A 248 16.44 -14.28 10.63
N ALA A 249 16.46 -13.63 11.80
CA ALA A 249 16.05 -14.24 13.06
C ALA A 249 14.59 -14.71 13.05
N CYS A 250 13.67 -13.91 12.51
CA CYS A 250 12.26 -14.30 12.35
C CYS A 250 12.08 -15.45 11.36
N MET A 251 12.91 -15.53 10.32
CA MET A 251 12.90 -16.67 9.40
C MET A 251 13.40 -17.95 10.08
N ASP A 252 14.44 -17.88 10.91
CA ASP A 252 14.89 -19.02 11.71
C ASP A 252 13.83 -19.44 12.75
N LEU A 253 13.10 -18.48 13.33
CA LEU A 253 11.97 -18.77 14.22
C LEU A 253 10.86 -19.55 13.52
N SER A 254 10.65 -19.36 12.21
CA SER A 254 9.62 -20.09 11.47
C SER A 254 9.84 -21.61 11.40
N HIS A 255 11.03 -22.07 11.77
CA HIS A 255 11.38 -23.49 11.83
C HIS A 255 11.15 -24.14 13.19
N THR A 256 10.74 -23.38 14.20
CA THR A 256 10.37 -23.88 15.53
C THR A 256 8.88 -23.74 15.78
N ASP A 257 8.33 -24.66 16.57
CA ASP A 257 6.98 -24.61 17.11
C ASP A 257 6.92 -23.88 18.47
N ALA A 258 8.01 -23.23 18.91
CA ALA A 258 8.07 -22.45 20.16
C ALA A 258 7.27 -21.14 20.10
N VAL A 259 7.01 -20.64 18.89
CA VAL A 259 6.35 -19.36 18.64
C VAL A 259 4.87 -19.59 18.38
N VAL A 260 4.02 -18.85 19.09
CA VAL A 260 2.56 -18.86 18.93
C VAL A 260 2.13 -17.78 17.94
N ALA A 261 2.75 -16.60 18.04
CA ALA A 261 2.42 -15.45 17.22
C ALA A 261 3.62 -14.51 17.09
N ILE A 262 3.65 -13.79 15.98
CA ILE A 262 4.57 -12.68 15.73
C ILE A 262 3.73 -11.48 15.30
N GLN A 263 4.04 -10.29 15.83
CA GLN A 263 3.38 -9.04 15.50
C GLN A 263 4.43 -7.95 15.33
N ASP A 264 4.28 -7.10 14.32
CA ASP A 264 5.13 -5.93 14.15
C ASP A 264 4.78 -4.85 15.19
N LEU A 265 5.72 -3.94 15.44
CA LEU A 265 5.45 -2.71 16.16
C LEU A 265 5.54 -1.53 15.19
N GLY A 266 4.38 -1.08 14.71
CA GLY A 266 4.22 0.14 13.93
C GLY A 266 3.60 1.28 14.74
N ALA A 267 2.56 1.89 14.18
CA ALA A 267 1.76 2.93 14.81
C ALA A 267 1.23 2.47 16.18
N ALA A 268 1.27 3.36 17.18
CA ALA A 268 0.94 3.06 18.59
C ALA A 268 1.85 2.02 19.30
N GLY A 269 2.90 1.52 18.66
CA GLY A 269 3.95 0.73 19.29
C GLY A 269 3.47 -0.50 20.07
N LEU A 270 3.89 -0.61 21.34
CA LEU A 270 3.50 -1.72 22.22
C LEU A 270 2.00 -1.75 22.51
N THR A 271 1.33 -0.59 22.45
CA THR A 271 -0.09 -0.48 22.74
C THR A 271 -0.93 -1.23 21.70
N SER A 272 -0.71 -0.97 20.40
CA SER A 272 -1.38 -1.69 19.31
C SER A 272 -0.96 -3.14 19.26
N ALA A 273 0.34 -3.41 19.20
CA ALA A 273 0.85 -4.77 19.01
C ALA A 273 0.30 -5.76 20.05
N VAL A 274 0.28 -5.38 21.33
CA VAL A 274 -0.23 -6.25 22.38
C VAL A 274 -1.77 -6.30 22.40
N ALA A 275 -2.44 -5.17 22.19
CA ALA A 275 -3.90 -5.13 22.17
C ALA A 275 -4.48 -5.93 21.00
N GLU A 276 -3.89 -5.84 19.80
CA GLU A 276 -4.32 -6.57 18.61
C GLU A 276 -4.05 -8.07 18.74
N CYS A 277 -2.85 -8.47 19.20
CA CYS A 277 -2.54 -9.87 19.47
C CYS A 277 -3.51 -10.51 20.46
N ALA A 278 -3.82 -9.82 21.56
CA ALA A 278 -4.79 -10.29 22.55
C ALA A 278 -6.22 -10.26 21.99
N GLY A 279 -6.62 -9.19 21.30
CA GLY A 279 -7.99 -8.99 20.83
C GLY A 279 -8.44 -9.96 19.74
N ARG A 280 -7.50 -10.61 19.05
CA ARG A 280 -7.78 -11.69 18.08
C ARG A 280 -8.19 -13.01 18.76
N VAL A 281 -8.04 -13.15 20.07
CA VAL A 281 -8.40 -14.34 20.84
C VAL A 281 -9.50 -13.97 21.86
N PRO A 282 -10.67 -14.63 21.83
CA PRO A 282 -11.72 -14.37 22.81
C PRO A 282 -11.23 -14.54 24.24
N ASP A 283 -11.62 -13.60 25.11
CA ASP A 283 -11.28 -13.54 26.54
C ASP A 283 -9.78 -13.44 26.88
N ALA A 284 -8.88 -13.42 25.88
CA ALA A 284 -7.47 -13.21 26.11
C ALA A 284 -7.18 -11.78 26.57
N GLY A 285 -6.29 -11.68 27.54
CA GLY A 285 -5.70 -10.43 28.01
C GLY A 285 -4.18 -10.48 27.90
N ALA A 286 -3.53 -9.44 28.41
CA ALA A 286 -2.09 -9.39 28.51
C ALA A 286 -1.67 -8.58 29.72
N ARG A 287 -0.56 -8.96 30.32
CA ARG A 287 0.12 -8.20 31.35
C ARG A 287 1.52 -7.84 30.89
N ILE A 288 1.84 -6.54 30.83
CA ILE A 288 3.16 -6.02 30.47
C ILE A 288 3.77 -5.31 31.67
N ASP A 289 5.07 -5.54 31.91
CA ASP A 289 5.89 -4.74 32.81
C ASP A 289 6.83 -3.83 32.00
N VAL A 290 6.52 -2.53 31.95
CA VAL A 290 7.31 -1.57 31.17
C VAL A 290 8.71 -1.39 31.74
N SER A 291 8.97 -1.74 33.01
CA SER A 291 10.30 -1.68 33.60
C SER A 291 11.28 -2.71 33.01
N LEU A 292 10.75 -3.75 32.37
CA LEU A 292 11.51 -4.80 31.68
C LEU A 292 11.76 -4.49 30.21
N VAL A 293 11.11 -3.46 29.65
CA VAL A 293 11.29 -3.07 28.24
C VAL A 293 12.68 -2.45 28.07
N PRO A 294 13.50 -2.92 27.11
CA PRO A 294 14.77 -2.29 26.76
C PRO A 294 14.57 -0.86 26.26
N ARG A 295 15.38 0.07 26.78
CA ARG A 295 15.27 1.52 26.52
C ARG A 295 16.63 2.10 26.17
N ARG A 296 16.69 2.93 25.13
CA ARG A 296 17.91 3.66 24.77
C ARG A 296 18.01 5.03 25.45
N GLU A 297 16.88 5.59 25.86
CA GLU A 297 16.79 6.88 26.55
C GLU A 297 16.52 6.69 28.04
N ARG A 298 17.12 7.58 28.86
CA ARG A 298 16.87 7.62 30.30
C ARG A 298 15.54 8.30 30.59
N GLU A 299 14.97 8.01 31.75
CA GLU A 299 13.79 8.70 32.27
C GLU A 299 12.54 8.61 31.38
N MET A 300 12.46 7.60 30.52
CA MET A 300 11.23 7.29 29.80
C MET A 300 10.13 6.87 30.77
N THR A 301 8.99 7.52 30.66
CA THR A 301 7.78 7.21 31.45
C THR A 301 7.06 5.99 30.88
N PRO A 302 6.15 5.35 31.63
CA PRO A 302 5.29 4.30 31.09
C PRO A 302 4.50 4.75 29.85
N TYR A 303 4.10 6.03 29.80
CA TYR A 303 3.45 6.64 28.64
C TYR A 303 4.37 6.59 27.41
N ASP A 304 5.62 7.04 27.56
CA ASP A 304 6.61 7.04 26.47
C ASP A 304 6.86 5.62 25.95
N VAL A 305 7.01 4.64 26.85
CA VAL A 305 7.30 3.25 26.47
C VAL A 305 6.14 2.61 25.70
N MET A 306 4.91 2.81 26.16
CA MET A 306 3.74 2.18 25.55
C MET A 306 3.39 2.77 24.17
N LEU A 307 3.70 4.04 23.94
CA LEU A 307 3.31 4.79 22.73
C LEU A 307 4.47 5.08 21.78
N SER A 308 5.68 4.66 22.13
CA SER A 308 6.84 4.77 21.25
C SER A 308 6.66 3.99 19.97
N GLU A 309 6.90 4.65 18.85
CA GLU A 309 6.89 4.08 17.49
C GLU A 309 8.34 3.89 16.97
N SER A 310 9.27 3.58 17.89
CA SER A 310 10.65 3.20 17.52
C SER A 310 10.61 2.04 16.52
N GLN A 311 11.44 2.13 15.49
CA GLN A 311 11.45 1.20 14.36
C GLN A 311 12.17 -0.12 14.70
N GLU A 312 12.10 -1.10 13.78
CA GLU A 312 12.80 -2.39 13.88
C GLU A 312 12.52 -3.19 15.16
N ARG A 313 11.26 -3.24 15.57
CA ARG A 313 10.80 -4.03 16.73
C ARG A 313 9.69 -4.98 16.33
N MET A 314 9.69 -6.17 16.93
CA MET A 314 8.61 -7.16 16.83
C MET A 314 8.22 -7.64 18.22
N LEU A 315 6.95 -7.99 18.38
CA LEU A 315 6.42 -8.71 19.53
C LEU A 315 6.29 -10.18 19.16
N VAL A 316 6.90 -11.06 19.96
CA VAL A 316 6.82 -12.51 19.78
C VAL A 316 6.10 -13.10 20.99
N VAL A 317 5.04 -13.86 20.74
CA VAL A 317 4.34 -14.65 21.76
C VAL A 317 4.99 -16.03 21.81
N VAL A 318 5.70 -16.31 22.90
CA VAL A 318 6.51 -17.53 23.08
C VAL A 318 5.80 -18.51 24.00
N GLN A 319 5.81 -19.79 23.64
CA GLN A 319 5.31 -20.85 24.50
C GLN A 319 6.04 -20.86 25.84
N ARG A 320 5.28 -20.93 26.93
CA ARG A 320 5.82 -20.95 28.28
C ARG A 320 6.82 -22.11 28.46
N GLY A 321 8.01 -21.80 28.99
CA GLY A 321 9.08 -22.77 29.22
C GLY A 321 10.04 -22.96 28.03
N ARG A 322 9.76 -22.30 26.89
CA ARG A 322 10.61 -22.33 25.68
C ARG A 322 11.26 -20.98 25.38
N GLU A 323 11.25 -20.06 26.34
CA GLU A 323 11.79 -18.71 26.18
C GLU A 323 13.27 -18.73 25.75
N ARG A 324 14.07 -19.59 26.38
CA ARG A 324 15.50 -19.73 26.08
C ARG A 324 15.80 -20.18 24.66
N GLU A 325 14.91 -20.99 24.07
CA GLU A 325 15.05 -21.45 22.69
C GLU A 325 14.97 -20.26 21.74
N VAL A 326 13.96 -19.40 21.94
CA VAL A 326 13.74 -18.18 21.17
C VAL A 326 14.84 -17.14 21.41
N GLU A 327 15.24 -16.92 22.68
CA GLU A 327 16.35 -16.01 23.03
C GLU A 327 17.66 -16.42 22.36
N THR A 328 17.93 -17.73 22.24
CA THR A 328 19.15 -18.23 21.59
C THR A 328 19.19 -17.89 20.10
N ILE A 329 18.03 -17.91 19.41
CA ILE A 329 17.92 -17.54 17.99
C ILE A 329 18.24 -16.06 17.83
N PHE A 330 17.59 -15.17 18.58
CA PHE A 330 17.86 -13.73 18.49
C PHE A 330 19.29 -13.36 18.86
N HIS A 331 19.84 -13.97 19.91
CA HIS A 331 21.24 -13.79 20.29
C HIS A 331 22.22 -14.20 19.17
N ALA A 332 21.92 -15.26 18.41
CA ALA A 332 22.77 -15.68 17.29
C ALA A 332 22.85 -14.65 16.16
N TRP A 333 21.85 -13.76 16.07
CA TRP A 333 21.78 -12.65 15.12
C TRP A 333 22.19 -11.30 15.73
N ASP A 334 22.82 -11.30 16.91
CA ASP A 334 23.20 -10.09 17.66
C ASP A 334 22.02 -9.16 17.99
N LEU A 335 20.82 -9.74 18.20
CA LEU A 335 19.61 -9.00 18.53
C LEU A 335 19.29 -9.09 20.02
N ALA A 336 18.84 -7.96 20.57
CA ALA A 336 18.27 -7.92 21.90
C ALA A 336 16.89 -8.59 21.91
N SER A 337 16.61 -9.32 23.00
CA SER A 337 15.31 -9.92 23.28
C SER A 337 15.02 -9.79 24.77
N ALA A 338 13.81 -9.37 25.12
CA ALA A 338 13.39 -9.21 26.52
C ALA A 338 11.98 -9.76 26.74
N ILE A 339 11.80 -10.60 27.77
CA ILE A 339 10.46 -10.96 28.25
C ILE A 339 9.88 -9.76 28.99
N ILE A 340 8.88 -9.14 28.39
CA ILE A 340 8.23 -7.93 28.92
C ILE A 340 6.88 -8.24 29.56
N GLY A 341 6.36 -9.46 29.42
CA GLY A 341 5.02 -9.76 29.90
C GLY A 341 4.55 -11.20 29.68
N GLU A 342 3.25 -11.40 29.84
CA GLU A 342 2.57 -12.67 29.63
C GLU A 342 1.13 -12.49 29.14
N VAL A 343 0.62 -13.50 28.44
CA VAL A 343 -0.78 -13.62 28.05
C VAL A 343 -1.62 -13.98 29.27
N THR A 344 -2.75 -13.29 29.46
CA THR A 344 -3.74 -13.56 30.52
C THR A 344 -5.07 -14.01 29.90
N ASP A 345 -6.04 -14.38 30.73
CA ASP A 345 -7.38 -14.85 30.33
C ASP A 345 -8.51 -14.05 30.99
N ASP A 346 -8.22 -12.80 31.37
CA ASP A 346 -9.17 -11.89 32.03
C ASP A 346 -9.71 -10.81 31.09
N GLY A 347 -9.38 -10.87 29.79
CA GLY A 347 -9.78 -9.87 28.79
C GLY A 347 -9.24 -8.46 29.05
N GLN A 348 -8.21 -8.31 29.90
CA GLN A 348 -7.63 -7.00 30.24
C GLN A 348 -6.20 -6.87 29.70
N LEU A 349 -5.88 -5.69 29.20
CA LEU A 349 -4.49 -5.24 29.07
C LEU A 349 -4.09 -4.51 30.34
N THR A 350 -3.23 -5.14 31.14
CA THR A 350 -2.68 -4.57 32.38
C THR A 350 -1.23 -4.15 32.15
N VAL A 351 -0.93 -2.87 32.38
CA VAL A 351 0.43 -2.33 32.29
C VAL A 351 0.90 -2.01 33.71
N VAL A 352 2.09 -2.51 34.06
CA VAL A 352 2.75 -2.23 35.34
C VAL A 352 4.11 -1.60 35.12
N ASP A 353 4.56 -0.77 36.05
CA ASP A 353 5.94 -0.31 36.17
C ASP A 353 6.54 -0.94 37.43
N GLY A 354 7.13 -2.13 37.27
CA GLY A 354 7.54 -2.99 38.37
C GLY A 354 6.37 -3.42 39.25
N ARG A 355 6.16 -2.71 40.38
CA ARG A 355 5.09 -3.03 41.33
C ARG A 355 3.82 -2.21 41.13
N ASP A 356 3.91 -1.09 40.43
CA ASP A 356 2.83 -0.12 40.32
C ASP A 356 1.98 -0.40 39.08
N GLN A 357 0.67 -0.61 39.24
CA GLN A 357 -0.24 -0.73 38.10
C GLN A 357 -0.52 0.66 37.53
N VAL A 358 -0.02 0.92 36.33
CA VAL A 358 -0.11 2.23 35.68
C VAL A 358 -1.23 2.32 34.65
N ALA A 359 -1.71 1.19 34.10
CA ALA A 359 -2.91 1.14 33.27
C ALA A 359 -3.62 -0.20 33.38
N ARG A 360 -4.96 -0.21 33.28
CA ARG A 360 -5.75 -1.43 33.12
C ARG A 360 -7.01 -1.17 32.30
N LEU A 361 -7.03 -1.69 31.08
CA LEU A 361 -8.09 -1.46 30.11
C LEU A 361 -8.63 -2.78 29.55
N PRO A 362 -9.94 -2.90 29.28
CA PRO A 362 -10.45 -4.02 28.52
C PRO A 362 -9.83 -4.05 27.12
N VAL A 363 -9.39 -5.22 26.66
CA VAL A 363 -8.79 -5.36 25.31
C VAL A 363 -9.80 -4.96 24.23
N THR A 364 -11.07 -5.35 24.39
CA THR A 364 -12.15 -5.02 23.46
C THR A 364 -12.40 -3.51 23.32
N LEU A 365 -12.12 -2.73 24.38
CA LEU A 365 -12.24 -1.28 24.32
C LEU A 365 -11.13 -0.66 23.44
N LEU A 366 -9.95 -1.28 23.44
CA LEU A 366 -8.78 -0.86 22.67
C LEU A 366 -8.93 -1.24 21.18
N THR A 367 -9.51 -2.40 20.87
CA THR A 367 -9.61 -2.90 19.49
C THR A 367 -10.90 -2.51 18.77
N ASP A 368 -12.04 -2.54 19.47
CA ASP A 368 -13.37 -2.40 18.87
C ASP A 368 -14.24 -1.32 19.55
N GLY A 369 -13.71 -0.67 20.59
CA GLY A 369 -14.45 0.31 21.38
C GLY A 369 -14.66 1.65 20.69
N ALA A 370 -13.85 1.96 19.67
CA ALA A 370 -13.91 3.23 18.94
C ALA A 370 -15.27 3.37 18.22
N PRO A 371 -16.02 4.46 18.44
CA PRO A 371 -17.31 4.65 17.81
C PRO A 371 -17.14 4.87 16.31
N MET A 372 -17.87 4.10 15.51
CA MET A 372 -17.94 4.32 14.07
C MET A 372 -18.57 5.68 13.77
N ARG A 373 -17.94 6.45 12.88
CA ARG A 373 -18.46 7.74 12.46
C ARG A 373 -19.57 7.53 11.43
N ARG A 374 -20.62 8.35 11.52
CA ARG A 374 -21.74 8.37 10.56
C ARG A 374 -21.66 9.67 9.77
N LEU A 375 -20.85 9.65 8.73
CA LEU A 375 -20.71 10.77 7.80
C LEU A 375 -21.70 10.60 6.64
N VAL A 376 -22.05 11.70 5.99
CA VAL A 376 -22.97 11.71 4.85
C VAL A 376 -22.27 12.39 3.69
N GLY A 377 -22.04 11.63 2.62
CA GLY A 377 -21.46 12.16 1.40
C GLY A 377 -22.44 13.05 0.65
N ILE A 378 -21.95 14.15 0.08
CA ILE A 378 -22.71 15.00 -0.84
C ILE A 378 -21.90 15.09 -2.13
N ALA A 379 -22.49 14.64 -3.24
CA ALA A 379 -21.82 14.74 -4.53
C ALA A 379 -21.47 16.21 -4.84
N PRO A 380 -20.22 16.50 -5.26
CA PRO A 380 -19.84 17.84 -5.68
C PRO A 380 -20.53 18.21 -7.01
N ASP A 381 -20.39 19.46 -7.41
CA ASP A 381 -20.74 19.85 -8.77
C ASP A 381 -19.90 19.03 -9.78
N PRO A 382 -20.48 18.63 -10.93
CA PRO A 382 -19.76 17.82 -11.90
C PRO A 382 -18.50 18.55 -12.39
N PRO A 383 -17.41 17.82 -12.70
CA PRO A 383 -16.21 18.44 -13.24
C PRO A 383 -16.47 19.12 -14.58
N LEU A 384 -15.52 19.95 -15.02
CA LEU A 384 -15.58 20.66 -16.29
C LEU A 384 -15.88 19.67 -17.44
N GLY A 385 -16.97 19.91 -18.17
CA GLY A 385 -17.31 19.12 -19.35
C GLY A 385 -16.26 19.30 -20.45
N LEU A 386 -16.03 18.25 -21.23
CA LEU A 386 -15.18 18.30 -22.41
C LEU A 386 -16.04 18.10 -23.66
N ASP A 387 -16.03 19.10 -24.54
CA ASP A 387 -16.50 18.95 -25.92
C ASP A 387 -15.31 18.51 -26.78
N VAL A 388 -15.22 17.19 -27.00
CA VAL A 388 -14.13 16.58 -27.78
C VAL A 388 -14.15 17.05 -29.23
N ASP A 389 -15.32 17.39 -29.78
CA ASP A 389 -15.44 17.87 -31.16
C ASP A 389 -14.94 19.31 -31.32
N ALA A 390 -14.99 20.11 -30.25
CA ALA A 390 -14.45 21.45 -30.21
C ALA A 390 -12.91 21.50 -30.09
N LEU A 391 -12.24 20.38 -29.79
CA LEU A 391 -10.78 20.33 -29.72
C LEU A 391 -10.16 20.59 -31.10
N PRO A 392 -9.09 21.41 -31.19
CA PRO A 392 -8.34 21.61 -32.42
C PRO A 392 -7.90 20.27 -33.04
N PRO A 393 -7.92 20.12 -34.37
CA PRO A 393 -7.47 18.90 -35.00
C PRO A 393 -5.97 18.69 -34.78
N LEU A 394 -5.55 17.42 -34.69
CA LEU A 394 -4.14 17.04 -34.56
C LEU A 394 -3.33 17.57 -35.75
N ALA A 395 -2.40 18.49 -35.47
CA ALA A 395 -1.56 19.09 -36.50
C ALA A 395 -0.37 18.19 -36.89
N ASP A 396 0.33 17.64 -35.90
CA ASP A 396 1.53 16.81 -36.09
C ASP A 396 1.62 15.72 -35.02
N ALA A 397 1.25 14.49 -35.41
CA ALA A 397 1.30 13.32 -34.53
C ALA A 397 2.73 13.02 -34.04
N GLY A 398 3.75 13.23 -34.86
CA GLY A 398 5.14 12.95 -34.50
C GLY A 398 5.64 13.92 -33.43
N ALA A 399 5.35 15.20 -33.60
CA ALA A 399 5.71 16.22 -32.62
C ALA A 399 4.95 16.03 -31.30
N THR A 400 3.66 15.69 -31.35
CA THR A 400 2.86 15.39 -30.15
C THR A 400 3.39 14.15 -29.42
N LEU A 401 3.70 13.07 -30.14
CA LEU A 401 4.29 11.87 -29.53
C LEU A 401 5.58 12.18 -28.77
N LEU A 402 6.46 13.01 -29.36
CA LEU A 402 7.70 13.43 -28.69
C LEU A 402 7.45 14.28 -27.44
N ARG A 403 6.40 15.14 -27.44
CA ARG A 403 6.02 15.91 -26.24
C ARG A 403 5.44 15.02 -25.15
N LEU A 404 4.59 14.06 -25.51
CA LEU A 404 4.06 13.07 -24.57
C LEU A 404 5.16 12.22 -23.95
N LEU A 405 6.07 11.64 -24.74
CA LEU A 405 7.20 10.86 -24.24
C LEU A 405 8.17 11.70 -23.36
N ALA A 406 8.16 13.02 -23.51
CA ALA A 406 8.92 13.95 -22.67
C ALA A 406 8.17 14.38 -21.40
N SER A 407 6.87 14.07 -21.27
CA SER A 407 6.11 14.37 -20.07
C SER A 407 6.68 13.63 -18.86
N PRO A 408 6.81 14.28 -17.69
CA PRO A 408 7.21 13.61 -16.46
C PRO A 408 6.35 12.40 -16.10
N ASN A 409 5.09 12.29 -16.56
CA ASN A 409 4.21 11.14 -16.30
C ASN A 409 4.45 9.93 -17.22
N LEU A 410 5.02 10.13 -18.42
CA LEU A 410 5.27 9.05 -19.39
C LEU A 410 6.76 8.76 -19.61
N SER A 411 7.64 9.68 -19.20
CA SER A 411 9.08 9.52 -19.38
C SER A 411 9.62 8.30 -18.60
N SER A 412 10.69 7.71 -19.13
CA SER A 412 11.29 6.49 -18.57
C SER A 412 11.67 6.63 -17.09
N ARG A 413 11.23 5.65 -16.28
CA ARG A 413 11.60 5.53 -14.86
C ARG A 413 13.01 4.98 -14.61
N ARG A 414 13.82 4.81 -15.65
CA ARG A 414 15.18 4.26 -15.54
C ARG A 414 16.10 5.05 -14.61
N GLY A 415 15.87 6.35 -14.45
CA GLY A 415 16.60 7.16 -13.46
C GLY A 415 16.33 6.75 -12.00
N VAL A 416 15.14 6.21 -11.73
CA VAL A 416 14.68 5.79 -10.40
C VAL A 416 15.13 4.36 -10.11
N PHE A 417 14.70 3.38 -10.91
CA PHE A 417 15.00 1.96 -10.63
C PHE A 417 16.47 1.56 -10.81
N ARG A 418 17.34 2.48 -11.25
CA ARG A 418 18.82 2.32 -11.18
C ARG A 418 19.42 2.67 -9.83
N ARG A 419 18.68 3.39 -8.99
CA ARG A 419 19.03 3.66 -7.59
C ARG A 419 18.57 2.52 -6.68
N TYR A 420 17.62 1.71 -7.16
CA TYR A 420 17.15 0.50 -6.51
C TYR A 420 17.92 -0.71 -7.03
N ASP A 421 18.19 -1.65 -6.15
CA ASP A 421 18.43 -3.02 -6.57
C ASP A 421 17.10 -3.64 -7.04
N HIS A 422 17.18 -4.41 -8.12
CA HIS A 422 16.05 -5.17 -8.67
C HIS A 422 16.45 -6.62 -9.01
N MET A 423 17.60 -7.09 -8.52
CA MET A 423 18.22 -8.37 -8.90
C MET A 423 18.67 -9.23 -7.72
N VAL A 424 18.79 -8.66 -6.51
CA VAL A 424 19.09 -9.38 -5.27
C VAL A 424 18.10 -10.51 -5.09
N GLY A 425 18.63 -11.65 -4.66
CA GLY A 425 17.89 -12.90 -4.62
C GLY A 425 17.94 -13.70 -5.93
N ASP A 426 18.43 -13.15 -7.04
CA ASP A 426 18.53 -13.84 -8.35
C ASP A 426 17.18 -14.50 -8.72
N ALA A 427 16.09 -13.74 -8.60
CA ALA A 427 14.74 -14.22 -8.82
C ALA A 427 13.99 -13.44 -9.91
N THR A 428 14.33 -12.16 -10.13
CA THR A 428 13.68 -11.31 -11.12
C THR A 428 13.90 -11.83 -12.54
N VAL A 429 12.81 -12.15 -13.23
CA VAL A 429 12.80 -12.67 -14.62
C VAL A 429 12.11 -11.72 -15.61
N VAL A 430 11.32 -10.77 -15.11
CA VAL A 430 10.91 -9.55 -15.81
C VAL A 430 11.27 -8.37 -14.88
N PRO A 431 12.24 -7.52 -15.27
CA PRO A 431 12.69 -6.37 -14.47
C PRO A 431 11.71 -5.17 -14.58
N PRO A 432 11.88 -4.13 -13.74
CA PRO A 432 11.11 -2.90 -13.85
C PRO A 432 11.23 -2.24 -15.23
N GLY A 433 10.18 -1.50 -15.62
CA GLY A 433 10.12 -0.73 -16.87
C GLY A 433 9.26 -1.35 -17.97
N GLY A 434 8.50 -2.41 -17.67
CA GLY A 434 7.36 -2.88 -18.46
C GLY A 434 6.10 -2.92 -17.60
N ASP A 435 5.08 -3.67 -18.03
CA ASP A 435 3.75 -3.70 -17.43
C ASP A 435 3.73 -4.20 -15.99
N ALA A 436 4.41 -5.31 -15.70
CA ALA A 436 4.51 -5.87 -14.35
C ALA A 436 5.84 -6.59 -14.15
N ALA A 437 6.32 -6.59 -12.91
CA ALA A 437 7.50 -7.37 -12.53
C ALA A 437 7.13 -8.84 -12.40
N VAL A 438 8.05 -9.74 -12.72
CA VAL A 438 7.87 -11.20 -12.53
C VAL A 438 9.09 -11.80 -11.84
N LEU A 439 8.88 -12.51 -10.74
CA LEU A 439 9.92 -13.22 -9.99
C LEU A 439 9.69 -14.73 -10.08
N ARG A 440 10.76 -15.51 -10.29
CA ARG A 440 10.69 -16.98 -10.25
C ARG A 440 10.66 -17.50 -8.81
N ILE A 441 9.86 -18.53 -8.56
CA ILE A 441 9.86 -19.26 -7.29
C ILE A 441 10.92 -20.36 -7.39
N LYS A 442 12.03 -20.19 -6.65
CA LYS A 442 13.18 -21.09 -6.71
C LYS A 442 12.79 -22.54 -6.42
N GLY A 443 13.31 -23.46 -7.22
CA GLY A 443 13.00 -24.90 -7.12
C GLY A 443 11.73 -25.32 -7.84
N THR A 444 10.99 -24.39 -8.47
CA THR A 444 9.77 -24.66 -9.24
C THR A 444 9.85 -24.01 -10.63
N ARG A 445 8.80 -24.15 -11.44
CA ARG A 445 8.60 -23.35 -12.67
C ARG A 445 7.66 -22.16 -12.47
N LEU A 446 7.09 -22.00 -11.27
CA LEU A 446 6.15 -20.93 -10.98
C LEU A 446 6.85 -19.56 -11.06
N GLY A 447 6.13 -18.58 -11.58
CA GLY A 447 6.47 -17.17 -11.51
C GLY A 447 5.37 -16.37 -10.80
N LEU A 448 5.76 -15.39 -10.01
CA LEU A 448 4.88 -14.44 -9.34
C LEU A 448 4.99 -13.08 -10.03
N ALA A 449 3.90 -12.65 -10.66
CA ALA A 449 3.78 -11.33 -11.26
C ALA A 449 3.22 -10.32 -10.25
N MET A 450 3.64 -9.07 -10.33
CA MET A 450 3.20 -8.00 -9.42
C MET A 450 3.25 -6.60 -10.07
N THR A 451 2.25 -5.78 -9.76
CA THR A 451 2.11 -4.38 -10.25
C THR A 451 1.41 -3.50 -9.22
N THR A 452 1.50 -2.18 -9.40
CA THR A 452 0.75 -1.15 -8.68
C THR A 452 0.22 -0.11 -9.67
N ASP A 453 -1.07 0.20 -9.62
CA ASP A 453 -1.71 1.08 -10.61
C ASP A 453 -2.76 1.99 -9.98
N CYS A 454 -2.76 3.28 -10.34
CA CYS A 454 -3.86 4.23 -10.11
C CYS A 454 -3.67 5.55 -10.87
N ASN A 455 -4.45 5.76 -11.95
CA ASN A 455 -4.58 7.08 -12.55
C ASN A 455 -5.53 7.98 -11.74
N ALA A 456 -4.95 8.89 -10.95
CA ALA A 456 -5.72 9.75 -10.05
C ALA A 456 -6.52 10.84 -10.78
N ARG A 457 -6.19 11.20 -12.03
CA ARG A 457 -7.02 12.14 -12.81
C ARG A 457 -8.38 11.53 -13.13
N TYR A 458 -8.41 10.24 -13.42
CA TYR A 458 -9.68 9.55 -13.64
C TYR A 458 -10.51 9.55 -12.35
N CYS A 459 -9.88 9.26 -11.21
CA CYS A 459 -10.55 9.26 -9.91
C CYS A 459 -11.03 10.65 -9.49
N HIS A 460 -10.32 11.71 -9.84
CA HIS A 460 -10.75 13.08 -9.63
C HIS A 460 -11.99 13.46 -10.45
N LEU A 461 -12.05 13.01 -11.70
CA LEU A 461 -13.17 13.32 -12.61
C LEU A 461 -14.40 12.44 -12.33
N ASP A 462 -14.18 11.18 -11.96
CA ASP A 462 -15.21 10.23 -11.56
C ASP A 462 -14.59 9.18 -10.62
N PRO A 463 -14.73 9.30 -9.29
CA PRO A 463 -14.07 8.39 -8.34
C PRO A 463 -14.54 6.94 -8.49
N HIS A 464 -15.81 6.73 -8.87
CA HIS A 464 -16.36 5.39 -9.07
C HIS A 464 -15.78 4.72 -10.32
N LEU A 465 -15.71 5.42 -11.44
CA LEU A 465 -15.13 4.89 -12.69
C LEU A 465 -13.60 4.82 -12.62
N GLY A 466 -12.94 5.83 -12.06
CA GLY A 466 -11.48 5.85 -11.89
C GLY A 466 -10.98 4.67 -11.04
N ALA A 467 -11.66 4.36 -9.95
CA ALA A 467 -11.35 3.18 -9.14
C ALA A 467 -11.51 1.86 -9.92
N GLN A 468 -12.52 1.76 -10.79
CA GLN A 468 -12.68 0.57 -11.64
C GLN A 468 -11.55 0.46 -12.68
N LEU A 469 -11.15 1.58 -13.27
CA LEU A 469 -10.06 1.65 -14.25
C LEU A 469 -8.73 1.21 -13.62
N ALA A 470 -8.43 1.64 -12.38
CA ALA A 470 -7.23 1.20 -11.65
C ALA A 470 -7.18 -0.33 -11.47
N VAL A 471 -8.30 -0.96 -11.09
CA VAL A 471 -8.38 -2.43 -10.97
C VAL A 471 -8.22 -3.12 -12.33
N ALA A 472 -8.87 -2.58 -13.37
CA ALA A 472 -8.81 -3.14 -14.71
C ALA A 472 -7.39 -3.05 -15.30
N GLU A 473 -6.70 -1.94 -15.11
CA GLU A 473 -5.31 -1.74 -15.54
C GLU A 473 -4.33 -2.65 -14.82
N ALA A 474 -4.40 -2.74 -13.48
CA ALA A 474 -3.58 -3.69 -12.73
C ALA A 474 -3.78 -5.14 -13.21
N ALA A 475 -5.03 -5.54 -13.51
CA ALA A 475 -5.30 -6.85 -14.10
C ALA A 475 -4.69 -7.00 -15.49
N ARG A 476 -4.74 -5.94 -16.32
CA ARG A 476 -4.15 -5.96 -17.65
C ARG A 476 -2.64 -6.12 -17.60
N ASN A 477 -1.99 -5.39 -16.70
CA ASN A 477 -0.54 -5.39 -16.53
C ASN A 477 0.00 -6.75 -16.08
N ILE A 478 -0.70 -7.42 -15.15
CA ILE A 478 -0.39 -8.81 -14.80
C ILE A 478 -0.52 -9.74 -16.03
N ILE A 479 -1.60 -9.61 -16.80
CA ILE A 479 -1.87 -10.47 -17.97
C ILE A 479 -0.89 -10.21 -19.12
N ALA A 480 -0.40 -8.98 -19.28
CA ALA A 480 0.62 -8.62 -20.27
C ALA A 480 1.91 -9.43 -20.09
N THR A 481 2.18 -9.93 -18.89
CA THR A 481 3.32 -10.82 -18.61
C THR A 481 3.04 -12.30 -18.90
N GLY A 482 1.80 -12.65 -19.23
CA GLY A 482 1.31 -14.03 -19.37
C GLY A 482 0.90 -14.68 -18.04
N ALA A 483 0.81 -13.90 -16.96
CA ALA A 483 0.36 -14.38 -15.66
C ALA A 483 -1.15 -14.20 -15.47
N ARG A 484 -1.76 -15.07 -14.66
CA ARG A 484 -3.16 -14.95 -14.26
C ARG A 484 -3.27 -14.11 -12.98
N PRO A 485 -4.08 -13.04 -12.95
CA PRO A 485 -4.39 -12.28 -11.74
C PRO A 485 -4.95 -13.16 -10.62
N LEU A 486 -4.57 -12.88 -9.37
CA LEU A 486 -4.98 -13.66 -8.20
C LEU A 486 -5.72 -12.86 -7.14
N ALA A 487 -5.16 -11.72 -6.73
CA ALA A 487 -5.72 -10.92 -5.63
C ALA A 487 -5.12 -9.51 -5.60
N VAL A 488 -5.81 -8.64 -4.88
CA VAL A 488 -5.54 -7.21 -4.76
C VAL A 488 -5.23 -6.84 -3.31
N THR A 489 -4.35 -5.86 -3.15
CA THR A 489 -4.24 -5.03 -1.96
C THR A 489 -4.50 -3.59 -2.34
N ASP A 490 -5.32 -2.85 -1.59
CA ASP A 490 -5.63 -1.46 -1.90
C ASP A 490 -5.02 -0.48 -0.90
N CYS A 491 -4.52 0.66 -1.36
CA CYS A 491 -4.16 1.78 -0.49
C CYS A 491 -4.99 3.00 -0.85
N LEU A 492 -6.01 3.30 -0.05
CA LEU A 492 -6.86 4.46 -0.25
C LEU A 492 -6.15 5.71 0.28
N ASN A 493 -5.87 6.69 -0.59
CA ASN A 493 -5.38 8.00 -0.17
C ASN A 493 -6.40 9.06 -0.56
N LEU A 494 -6.99 9.71 0.45
CA LEU A 494 -7.99 10.75 0.27
C LEU A 494 -7.74 11.93 1.21
N ALA A 495 -8.36 13.07 0.89
CA ALA A 495 -8.32 14.28 1.71
C ALA A 495 -9.14 14.11 3.00
N ASN A 496 -9.53 15.21 3.65
CA ASN A 496 -10.27 15.18 4.90
C ASN A 496 -11.72 14.68 4.72
N PRO A 497 -12.09 13.52 5.32
CA PRO A 497 -13.42 12.90 5.17
C PRO A 497 -14.54 13.70 5.87
N ASP A 498 -14.20 14.69 6.70
CA ASP A 498 -15.19 15.53 7.39
C ASP A 498 -15.92 16.46 6.43
N ARG A 499 -15.33 16.70 5.25
CA ARG A 499 -15.95 17.42 4.15
C ARG A 499 -16.90 16.49 3.40
N PRO A 500 -18.20 16.82 3.26
CA PRO A 500 -19.19 15.93 2.65
C PRO A 500 -18.84 15.48 1.23
N GLU A 501 -18.21 16.35 0.44
CA GLU A 501 -17.75 16.05 -0.92
C GLU A 501 -16.63 15.00 -0.93
N VAL A 502 -15.67 15.09 -0.02
CA VAL A 502 -14.57 14.11 0.11
C VAL A 502 -15.10 12.78 0.63
N TYR A 503 -16.06 12.80 1.56
CA TYR A 503 -16.69 11.54 2.00
C TYR A 503 -17.47 10.87 0.87
N TRP A 504 -18.14 11.64 0.01
CA TRP A 504 -18.77 11.10 -1.19
C TRP A 504 -17.74 10.48 -2.15
N GLU A 505 -16.59 11.13 -2.37
CA GLU A 505 -15.49 10.56 -3.16
C GLU A 505 -15.00 9.23 -2.56
N LEU A 506 -14.89 9.13 -1.23
CA LEU A 506 -14.55 7.89 -0.53
C LEU A 506 -15.60 6.79 -0.76
N GLU A 507 -16.88 7.12 -0.63
CA GLU A 507 -18.00 6.19 -0.83
C GLU A 507 -18.01 5.61 -2.25
N GLU A 508 -17.83 6.47 -3.25
CA GLU A 508 -17.81 6.11 -4.67
C GLU A 508 -16.53 5.36 -5.05
N THR A 509 -15.37 5.75 -4.51
CA THR A 509 -14.10 5.05 -4.72
C THR A 509 -14.18 3.60 -4.24
N VAL A 510 -14.64 3.37 -3.01
CA VAL A 510 -14.80 2.02 -2.44
C VAL A 510 -15.86 1.23 -3.21
N ALA A 511 -16.95 1.89 -3.65
CA ALA A 511 -17.97 1.26 -4.47
C ALA A 511 -17.42 0.80 -5.83
N GLY A 512 -16.62 1.63 -6.50
CA GLY A 512 -15.97 1.35 -7.77
C GLY A 512 -14.98 0.18 -7.68
N LEU A 513 -14.09 0.20 -6.68
CA LEU A 513 -13.18 -0.92 -6.38
C LEU A 513 -13.97 -2.22 -6.20
N ALA A 514 -14.99 -2.19 -5.34
CA ALA A 514 -15.79 -3.37 -5.04
C ALA A 514 -16.52 -3.90 -6.29
N TYR A 515 -17.00 -3.00 -7.17
CA TYR A 515 -17.68 -3.36 -8.40
C TYR A 515 -16.74 -4.03 -9.41
N ALA A 516 -15.58 -3.43 -9.70
CA ALA A 516 -14.59 -4.01 -10.62
C ALA A 516 -14.03 -5.34 -10.09
N CYS A 517 -13.64 -5.39 -8.82
CA CYS A 517 -13.13 -6.60 -8.19
C CYS A 517 -14.14 -7.77 -8.25
N ARG A 518 -15.44 -7.52 -8.04
CA ARG A 518 -16.47 -8.54 -8.21
C ARG A 518 -16.63 -8.99 -9.66
N ALA A 519 -16.58 -8.07 -10.63
CA ALA A 519 -16.76 -8.40 -12.04
C ALA A 519 -15.58 -9.22 -12.59
N LEU A 520 -14.36 -8.94 -12.12
CA LEU A 520 -13.13 -9.60 -12.55
C LEU A 520 -12.74 -10.81 -11.70
N ASP A 521 -13.52 -11.15 -10.67
CA ASP A 521 -13.25 -12.24 -9.70
C ASP A 521 -11.91 -12.07 -8.96
N LEU A 522 -11.66 -10.85 -8.48
CA LEU A 522 -10.43 -10.44 -7.80
C LEU A 522 -10.72 -10.09 -6.34
N PRO A 523 -10.36 -10.97 -5.38
CA PRO A 523 -10.53 -10.66 -3.97
C PRO A 523 -9.48 -9.63 -3.50
N ILE A 524 -9.91 -8.72 -2.63
CA ILE A 524 -9.05 -7.80 -1.89
C ILE A 524 -8.68 -8.46 -0.56
N VAL A 525 -7.40 -8.76 -0.38
CA VAL A 525 -6.90 -9.57 0.75
C VAL A 525 -6.27 -8.74 1.86
N SER A 526 -5.89 -7.49 1.57
CA SER A 526 -5.29 -6.54 2.51
C SER A 526 -5.44 -5.12 1.98
N GLY A 527 -5.10 -4.14 2.80
CA GLY A 527 -5.05 -2.75 2.36
C GLY A 527 -4.70 -1.78 3.48
N ASN A 528 -4.73 -0.50 3.14
CA ASN A 528 -4.49 0.62 4.04
C ASN A 528 -5.36 1.82 3.64
N VAL A 529 -5.64 2.72 4.58
CA VAL A 529 -6.40 3.96 4.33
C VAL A 529 -5.67 5.13 4.97
N SER A 530 -5.21 6.05 4.12
CA SER A 530 -4.70 7.36 4.50
C SER A 530 -5.75 8.41 4.20
N LEU A 531 -6.29 9.04 5.23
CA LEU A 531 -7.20 10.17 5.14
C LEU A 531 -6.48 11.45 5.56
N TYR A 532 -7.14 12.60 5.45
CA TYR A 532 -6.58 13.91 5.86
C TYR A 532 -5.33 14.33 5.07
N ASN A 533 -5.19 13.86 3.82
CA ASN A 533 -4.17 14.35 2.89
C ASN A 533 -4.61 15.70 2.29
N ASP A 534 -4.65 16.73 3.13
CA ASP A 534 -5.11 18.08 2.82
C ASP A 534 -4.24 19.10 3.56
N SER A 535 -4.08 20.30 2.99
CA SER A 535 -3.39 21.44 3.61
C SER A 535 -4.40 22.54 3.95
N ASN A 536 -5.26 22.33 4.95
CA ASN A 536 -6.25 23.30 5.45
C ASN A 536 -7.15 23.95 4.38
N GLY A 537 -7.50 23.22 3.32
CA GLY A 537 -8.38 23.70 2.27
C GLY A 537 -7.70 24.55 1.19
N GLU A 538 -6.39 24.75 1.27
CA GLU A 538 -5.60 25.37 0.19
C GLU A 538 -5.33 24.37 -0.94
N SER A 539 -5.13 23.09 -0.59
CA SER A 539 -4.89 22.02 -1.56
C SER A 539 -5.29 20.66 -0.98
N ALA A 540 -6.29 20.04 -1.61
CA ALA A 540 -6.68 18.65 -1.38
C ALA A 540 -6.10 17.79 -2.51
N ILE A 541 -5.62 16.59 -2.17
CA ILE A 541 -5.20 15.62 -3.18
C ILE A 541 -6.40 15.12 -3.99
N TYR A 542 -6.14 14.57 -5.17
CA TYR A 542 -7.14 13.77 -5.86
C TYR A 542 -7.38 12.44 -5.12
N PRO A 543 -8.61 11.86 -5.16
CA PRO A 543 -8.84 10.51 -4.68
C PRO A 543 -7.87 9.55 -5.37
N THR A 544 -7.07 8.82 -4.60
CA THR A 544 -5.98 7.98 -5.13
C THR A 544 -6.03 6.58 -4.50
N PRO A 545 -6.95 5.70 -4.96
CA PRO A 545 -7.02 4.30 -4.54
C PRO A 545 -5.96 3.46 -5.27
N VAL A 546 -4.74 3.42 -4.73
CA VAL A 546 -3.65 2.62 -5.32
C VAL A 546 -4.01 1.13 -5.26
N VAL A 547 -4.01 0.46 -6.41
CA VAL A 547 -4.26 -0.98 -6.51
C VAL A 547 -2.93 -1.70 -6.67
N GLY A 548 -2.49 -2.42 -5.65
CA GLY A 548 -1.42 -3.42 -5.76
C GLY A 548 -2.01 -4.78 -6.13
N MET A 549 -1.45 -5.46 -7.12
CA MET A 549 -1.97 -6.76 -7.58
C MET A 549 -0.86 -7.79 -7.71
N VAL A 550 -1.18 -9.05 -7.36
CA VAL A 550 -0.32 -10.20 -7.64
C VAL A 550 -1.02 -11.18 -8.58
N GLY A 551 -0.23 -11.87 -9.39
CA GLY A 551 -0.67 -12.93 -10.29
C GLY A 551 0.34 -14.06 -10.39
N VAL A 552 -0.06 -15.20 -10.92
CA VAL A 552 0.81 -16.39 -11.05
C VAL A 552 0.90 -16.84 -12.50
N ILE A 553 2.09 -17.28 -12.90
CA ILE A 553 2.33 -18.00 -14.14
C ILE A 553 2.91 -19.38 -13.80
N ASP A 554 2.35 -20.45 -14.35
CA ASP A 554 2.76 -21.82 -14.04
C ASP A 554 4.18 -22.14 -14.54
N ASP A 555 4.60 -21.43 -15.60
CA ASP A 555 5.92 -21.56 -16.19
C ASP A 555 6.49 -20.19 -16.57
N TYR A 556 7.33 -19.62 -15.70
CA TYR A 556 7.99 -18.34 -15.98
C TYR A 556 8.87 -18.38 -17.25
N GLY A 557 9.27 -19.56 -17.75
CA GLY A 557 9.95 -19.69 -19.04
C GLY A 557 9.12 -19.15 -20.21
N ARG A 558 7.80 -19.09 -20.05
CA ARG A 558 6.82 -18.65 -21.05
C ARG A 558 6.36 -17.19 -20.87
N ARG A 559 6.92 -16.48 -19.89
CA ARG A 559 6.60 -15.08 -19.62
C ARG A 559 6.76 -14.22 -20.87
N LEU A 560 5.86 -13.26 -21.02
CA LEU A 560 5.93 -12.21 -22.02
C LEU A 560 6.65 -10.99 -21.43
N GLY A 561 7.02 -10.06 -22.30
CA GLY A 561 7.43 -8.72 -21.90
C GLY A 561 6.98 -7.73 -22.96
N ALA A 562 6.96 -6.44 -22.62
CA ALA A 562 6.43 -5.37 -23.47
C ALA A 562 7.18 -5.19 -24.80
N GLY A 563 8.51 -5.39 -24.79
CA GLY A 563 9.35 -5.14 -25.97
C GLY A 563 9.09 -6.09 -27.14
N LEU A 564 9.03 -5.55 -28.37
CA LEU A 564 8.98 -6.33 -29.60
C LEU A 564 10.23 -7.22 -29.71
N ARG A 565 10.06 -8.50 -30.05
CA ARG A 565 11.15 -9.49 -29.94
C ARG A 565 11.73 -9.99 -31.25
N ALA A 566 10.96 -10.05 -32.33
CA ALA A 566 11.40 -10.63 -33.58
C ALA A 566 11.04 -9.77 -34.79
N GLU A 567 12.00 -9.65 -35.72
CA GLU A 567 11.73 -9.09 -37.04
C GLU A 567 10.83 -10.04 -37.84
N GLY A 568 9.84 -9.46 -38.54
CA GLY A 568 8.87 -10.22 -39.33
C GLY A 568 7.55 -10.49 -38.62
N ASP A 569 7.51 -10.35 -37.29
CA ASP A 569 6.27 -10.47 -36.52
C ASP A 569 5.21 -9.46 -36.98
N PHE A 570 3.95 -9.89 -36.96
CA PHE A 570 2.82 -8.99 -37.05
C PHE A 570 2.59 -8.32 -35.70
N VAL A 571 2.46 -6.99 -35.71
CA VAL A 571 2.06 -6.21 -34.53
C VAL A 571 0.57 -5.91 -34.62
N LEU A 572 -0.18 -6.32 -33.60
CA LEU A 572 -1.63 -6.21 -33.55
C LEU A 572 -2.06 -5.36 -32.35
N LEU A 573 -3.09 -4.52 -32.55
CA LEU A 573 -3.85 -3.92 -31.46
C LEU A 573 -5.07 -4.80 -31.17
N ILE A 574 -5.11 -5.42 -30.00
CA ILE A 574 -6.30 -6.11 -29.50
C ILE A 574 -7.13 -5.07 -28.74
N GLY A 575 -8.46 -5.07 -28.96
CA GLY A 575 -9.40 -4.13 -28.36
C GLY A 575 -9.86 -3.04 -29.34
N SER A 576 -10.53 -2.01 -28.82
CA SER A 576 -11.19 -0.97 -29.61
C SER A 576 -10.88 0.42 -29.07
N SER A 577 -10.63 1.38 -29.95
CA SER A 577 -10.40 2.79 -29.57
C SER A 577 -11.69 3.60 -29.70
N HIS A 578 -11.91 4.53 -28.78
CA HIS A 578 -13.00 5.51 -28.84
C HIS A 578 -12.42 6.93 -28.66
N ASN A 579 -13.28 7.94 -28.73
CA ASN A 579 -12.92 9.35 -28.46
C ASN A 579 -12.74 9.63 -26.95
N ASP A 580 -12.10 8.71 -26.21
CA ASP A 580 -11.85 8.76 -24.77
C ASP A 580 -10.65 9.69 -24.47
N MET A 581 -10.92 11.00 -24.42
CA MET A 581 -9.91 12.03 -24.21
C MET A 581 -9.95 12.68 -22.81
N GLY A 582 -11.02 12.45 -22.05
CA GLY A 582 -11.19 13.08 -20.75
C GLY A 582 -10.19 12.56 -19.73
N GLY A 583 -9.57 13.47 -18.99
CA GLY A 583 -8.50 13.14 -18.03
C GLY A 583 -7.17 12.70 -18.64
N SER A 584 -7.06 12.64 -19.97
CA SER A 584 -5.89 12.05 -20.63
C SER A 584 -4.61 12.87 -20.49
N GLU A 585 -3.47 12.20 -20.58
CA GLU A 585 -2.16 12.84 -20.64
C GLU A 585 -2.03 13.72 -21.89
N TYR A 586 -2.63 13.33 -23.01
CA TYR A 586 -2.76 14.19 -24.19
C TYR A 586 -3.48 15.49 -23.87
N LEU A 587 -4.63 15.43 -23.19
CA LEU A 587 -5.39 16.63 -22.85
C LEU A 587 -4.58 17.55 -21.92
N LYS A 588 -3.89 17.00 -20.93
CA LYS A 588 -3.03 17.77 -20.04
C LYS A 588 -1.87 18.42 -20.80
N VAL A 589 -1.13 17.66 -21.61
CA VAL A 589 0.11 18.12 -22.26
C VAL A 589 -0.17 19.07 -23.42
N GLU A 590 -1.15 18.79 -24.27
CA GLU A 590 -1.43 19.58 -25.47
C GLU A 590 -2.39 20.74 -25.22
N HIS A 591 -3.28 20.60 -24.23
CA HIS A 591 -4.33 21.58 -23.97
C HIS A 591 -4.26 22.25 -22.58
N GLY A 592 -3.45 21.71 -21.65
CA GLY A 592 -3.12 22.38 -20.38
C GLY A 592 -4.16 22.24 -19.27
N TYR A 593 -5.14 21.35 -19.40
CA TYR A 593 -6.18 21.17 -18.38
C TYR A 593 -6.64 19.72 -18.23
N VAL A 594 -7.32 19.43 -17.11
CA VAL A 594 -7.96 18.15 -16.79
C VAL A 594 -9.46 18.37 -16.80
N ALA A 595 -10.18 17.67 -17.68
CA ALA A 595 -11.62 17.84 -17.88
C ALA A 595 -12.22 16.61 -18.57
N GLY A 596 -13.55 16.58 -18.66
CA GLY A 596 -14.30 15.53 -19.32
C GLY A 596 -14.55 14.32 -18.43
N ARG A 597 -15.20 13.32 -19.01
CA ARG A 597 -15.38 12.02 -18.34
C ARG A 597 -14.16 11.14 -18.58
N PRO A 598 -13.72 10.35 -17.59
CA PRO A 598 -12.71 9.33 -17.82
C PRO A 598 -13.11 8.34 -18.93
N PRO A 599 -12.15 7.59 -19.49
CA PRO A 599 -12.42 6.58 -20.50
C PRO A 599 -13.53 5.60 -20.09
N ALA A 600 -14.47 5.33 -20.99
CA ALA A 600 -15.56 4.42 -20.69
C ALA A 600 -15.03 2.97 -20.52
N LEU A 601 -15.44 2.31 -19.43
CA LEU A 601 -15.05 0.93 -19.13
C LEU A 601 -16.24 -0.02 -19.23
N ASP A 602 -16.11 -1.03 -20.08
CA ASP A 602 -17.01 -2.19 -20.14
C ASP A 602 -16.26 -3.40 -19.55
N LEU A 603 -16.56 -3.73 -18.28
CA LEU A 603 -15.91 -4.82 -17.56
C LEU A 603 -16.15 -6.20 -18.20
N THR A 604 -17.23 -6.37 -18.98
CA THR A 604 -17.47 -7.62 -19.72
C THR A 604 -16.50 -7.73 -20.89
N ARG A 605 -16.28 -6.63 -21.62
CA ARG A 605 -15.27 -6.54 -22.67
C ARG A 605 -13.87 -6.69 -22.12
N GLU A 606 -13.56 -6.00 -21.03
CA GLU A 606 -12.29 -6.09 -20.29
C GLU A 606 -11.97 -7.56 -19.99
N GLN A 607 -12.89 -8.27 -19.34
CA GLN A 607 -12.73 -9.69 -19.02
C GLN A 607 -12.56 -10.56 -20.28
N ALA A 608 -13.29 -10.27 -21.37
CA ALA A 608 -13.19 -11.03 -22.62
C ALA A 608 -11.84 -10.85 -23.31
N VAL A 609 -11.32 -9.61 -23.37
CA VAL A 609 -10.00 -9.30 -23.92
C VAL A 609 -8.91 -9.94 -23.08
N ASN A 610 -9.00 -9.81 -21.76
CA ASN A 610 -8.05 -10.39 -20.80
C ASN A 610 -7.96 -11.91 -20.93
N ARG A 611 -9.11 -12.60 -21.06
CA ARG A 611 -9.14 -14.04 -21.33
C ARG A 611 -8.53 -14.41 -22.67
N LEU A 612 -8.76 -13.63 -23.72
CA LEU A 612 -8.19 -13.87 -25.05
C LEU A 612 -6.66 -13.75 -25.02
N VAL A 613 -6.13 -12.69 -24.44
CA VAL A 613 -4.67 -12.44 -24.36
C VAL A 613 -3.99 -13.51 -23.51
N LEU A 614 -4.55 -13.83 -22.34
CA LEU A 614 -4.00 -14.87 -21.48
C LEU A 614 -4.00 -16.23 -22.18
N ALA A 615 -5.11 -16.62 -22.82
CA ALA A 615 -5.17 -17.87 -23.58
C ALA A 615 -4.18 -17.91 -24.75
N ALA A 616 -3.96 -16.79 -25.45
CA ALA A 616 -2.97 -16.71 -26.51
C ALA A 616 -1.53 -16.86 -25.98
N ALA A 617 -1.22 -16.25 -24.84
CA ALA A 617 0.05 -16.42 -24.14
C ALA A 617 0.26 -17.88 -23.69
N GLU A 618 -0.77 -18.48 -23.08
CA GLU A 618 -0.79 -19.88 -22.61
C GLU A 618 -0.72 -20.92 -23.73
N ASN A 619 -0.98 -20.53 -24.99
CA ASN A 619 -0.78 -21.40 -26.16
C ASN A 619 0.50 -21.05 -26.94
N GLY A 620 1.26 -20.04 -26.51
CA GLY A 620 2.53 -19.65 -27.14
C GLY A 620 2.35 -18.94 -28.48
N PHE A 621 1.21 -18.29 -28.70
CA PHE A 621 0.93 -17.52 -29.92
C PHE A 621 1.49 -16.09 -29.89
N LEU A 622 1.85 -15.60 -28.71
CA LEU A 622 2.37 -14.25 -28.52
C LEU A 622 3.89 -14.29 -28.27
N HIS A 623 4.63 -13.38 -28.91
CA HIS A 623 6.04 -13.13 -28.61
C HIS A 623 6.22 -11.98 -27.59
N SER A 624 5.34 -10.98 -27.63
CA SER A 624 5.28 -9.86 -26.69
C SER A 624 3.84 -9.43 -26.47
N ALA A 625 3.59 -8.80 -25.33
CA ALA A 625 2.34 -8.12 -25.02
C ALA A 625 2.66 -6.91 -24.14
N HIS A 626 1.96 -5.81 -24.39
CA HIS A 626 2.00 -4.56 -23.64
C HIS A 626 0.59 -3.98 -23.62
N ASP A 627 0.13 -3.47 -22.49
CA ASP A 627 -1.17 -2.84 -22.41
C ASP A 627 -1.19 -1.48 -23.16
N CYS A 628 -2.37 -0.84 -23.24
CA CYS A 628 -2.48 0.54 -23.70
C CYS A 628 -3.16 1.36 -22.60
N ALA A 629 -2.35 2.17 -21.93
CA ALA A 629 -2.74 3.05 -20.83
C ALA A 629 -2.54 4.53 -21.23
N GLU A 630 -1.85 5.31 -20.40
CA GLU A 630 -1.66 6.75 -20.59
C GLU A 630 -0.90 7.09 -21.88
N GLY A 631 -1.32 8.20 -22.50
CA GLY A 631 -0.77 8.64 -23.78
C GLY A 631 -1.19 7.78 -24.97
N GLY A 632 -1.94 6.70 -24.75
CA GLY A 632 -2.63 5.92 -25.77
C GLY A 632 -1.73 5.07 -26.66
N MET A 633 -2.30 4.62 -27.79
CA MET A 633 -1.71 3.58 -28.66
C MET A 633 -0.30 3.93 -29.16
N LEU A 634 -0.04 5.19 -29.56
CA LEU A 634 1.26 5.55 -30.10
C LEU A 634 2.37 5.60 -29.04
N VAL A 635 2.03 5.93 -27.79
CA VAL A 635 2.99 5.88 -26.66
C VAL A 635 3.33 4.43 -26.36
N ALA A 636 2.32 3.57 -26.15
CA ALA A 636 2.52 2.13 -25.94
C ALA A 636 3.33 1.48 -27.08
N LEU A 637 3.06 1.86 -28.34
CA LEU A 637 3.82 1.33 -29.48
C LEU A 637 5.28 1.81 -29.47
N ALA A 638 5.52 3.06 -29.08
CA ALA A 638 6.87 3.59 -28.93
C ALA A 638 7.63 2.85 -27.82
N GLU A 639 6.98 2.58 -26.69
CA GLU A 639 7.55 1.80 -25.57
C GLU A 639 7.90 0.38 -26.00
N CYS A 640 7.00 -0.31 -26.71
CA CYS A 640 7.27 -1.62 -27.31
C CYS A 640 8.54 -1.61 -28.19
N CYS A 641 8.70 -0.57 -29.01
CA CYS A 641 9.87 -0.42 -29.89
C CYS A 641 11.15 -0.12 -29.11
N LEU A 642 11.08 0.78 -28.12
CA LEU A 642 12.22 1.20 -27.31
C LEU A 642 12.74 0.06 -26.43
N LEU A 643 11.84 -0.70 -25.81
CA LEU A 643 12.18 -1.85 -24.97
C LEU A 643 12.69 -3.03 -25.80
N GLY A 644 12.14 -3.23 -27.01
CA GLY A 644 12.55 -4.30 -27.93
C GLY A 644 13.82 -3.99 -28.73
N GLY A 645 14.15 -2.70 -28.92
CA GLY A 645 15.21 -2.28 -29.84
C GLY A 645 14.86 -2.53 -31.32
N VAL A 646 13.58 -2.72 -31.63
CA VAL A 646 13.07 -3.06 -32.96
C VAL A 646 12.00 -2.05 -33.35
N GLY A 647 12.11 -1.46 -34.55
CA GLY A 647 11.09 -0.55 -35.08
C GLY A 647 9.93 -1.27 -35.76
N VAL A 648 8.82 -0.56 -35.95
CA VAL A 648 7.60 -1.10 -36.57
C VAL A 648 7.15 -0.24 -37.74
N ARG A 649 6.53 -0.86 -38.75
CA ARG A 649 5.83 -0.17 -39.85
C ARG A 649 4.34 -0.47 -39.75
N CYS A 650 3.53 0.56 -39.62
CA CYS A 650 2.08 0.41 -39.40
C CYS A 650 1.25 1.00 -40.57
N PRO A 651 1.36 0.49 -41.81
CA PRO A 651 0.63 1.03 -42.96
C PRO A 651 -0.90 0.87 -42.85
N ALA A 652 -1.36 0.00 -41.94
CA ALA A 652 -2.76 -0.30 -41.68
C ALA A 652 -3.42 0.61 -40.63
N ILE A 653 -2.66 1.46 -39.93
CA ILE A 653 -3.25 2.42 -38.99
C ILE A 653 -3.95 3.53 -39.79
N ARG A 654 -5.27 3.38 -39.96
CA ARG A 654 -6.14 4.34 -40.64
C ARG A 654 -7.41 4.52 -39.82
N PRO A 655 -7.44 5.47 -38.88
CA PRO A 655 -8.66 5.79 -38.14
C PRO A 655 -9.76 6.21 -39.11
N GLU A 656 -10.94 5.62 -38.95
CA GLU A 656 -12.11 5.98 -39.76
C GLU A 656 -13.10 6.79 -38.91
N PRO A 657 -13.79 7.80 -39.50
CA PRO A 657 -14.85 8.51 -38.81
C PRO A 657 -15.91 7.54 -38.25
N PRO A 658 -16.45 7.79 -37.04
CA PRO A 658 -16.38 9.04 -36.26
C PRO A 658 -15.18 9.13 -35.29
N LEU A 659 -14.22 8.21 -35.34
CA LEU A 659 -13.03 8.27 -34.47
C LEU A 659 -12.11 9.40 -34.93
N ARG A 660 -11.78 10.32 -34.02
CA ARG A 660 -10.83 11.40 -34.31
C ARG A 660 -9.41 10.86 -34.37
N LEU A 661 -8.56 11.55 -35.13
CA LEU A 661 -7.17 11.13 -35.34
C LEU A 661 -6.33 11.22 -34.06
N ASP A 662 -6.47 12.30 -33.29
CA ASP A 662 -5.85 12.47 -31.96
C ASP A 662 -6.32 11.37 -31.00
N ALA A 663 -7.62 11.10 -30.93
CA ALA A 663 -8.15 10.03 -30.08
C ALA A 663 -7.67 8.64 -30.47
N ALA A 664 -7.60 8.34 -31.77
CA ALA A 664 -7.08 7.05 -32.22
C ALA A 664 -5.62 6.83 -31.82
N PHE A 665 -4.83 7.90 -31.76
CA PHE A 665 -3.39 7.83 -31.49
C PHE A 665 -3.05 7.97 -30.01
N PHE A 666 -3.73 8.87 -29.32
CA PHE A 666 -3.39 9.30 -27.96
C PHE A 666 -4.54 9.18 -26.96
N GLY A 667 -5.73 8.75 -27.39
CA GLY A 667 -6.84 8.44 -26.50
C GLY A 667 -6.56 7.20 -25.65
N GLU A 668 -7.02 7.23 -24.41
CA GLU A 668 -6.65 6.28 -23.35
C GLU A 668 -7.77 5.24 -23.11
N SER A 669 -8.40 4.76 -24.19
CA SER A 669 -9.43 3.71 -24.10
C SER A 669 -8.87 2.43 -23.42
N PRO A 670 -9.56 1.86 -22.42
CA PRO A 670 -9.14 0.65 -21.72
C PRO A 670 -9.38 -0.63 -22.56
N SER A 671 -9.11 -1.80 -21.99
CA SER A 671 -9.30 -3.11 -22.65
C SER A 671 -8.50 -3.27 -23.95
N ARG A 672 -7.29 -2.72 -23.99
CA ARG A 672 -6.42 -2.75 -25.16
C ARG A 672 -5.02 -3.26 -24.85
N TYR A 673 -4.46 -3.98 -25.82
CA TYR A 673 -3.08 -4.49 -25.81
C TYR A 673 -2.43 -4.34 -27.18
N ILE A 674 -1.14 -4.00 -27.19
CA ILE A 674 -0.27 -4.21 -28.35
C ILE A 674 0.44 -5.55 -28.17
N VAL A 675 0.30 -6.44 -29.15
CA VAL A 675 0.93 -7.76 -29.13
C VAL A 675 1.74 -8.00 -30.40
N SER A 676 2.80 -8.80 -30.29
CA SER A 676 3.52 -9.34 -31.45
C SER A 676 3.25 -10.84 -31.61
N VAL A 677 3.03 -11.26 -32.86
CA VAL A 677 2.75 -12.64 -33.24
C VAL A 677 3.55 -13.06 -34.48
N PRO A 678 3.88 -14.36 -34.66
CA PRO A 678 4.67 -14.87 -35.78
C PRO A 678 4.08 -14.63 -37.18
#